data_AF-A0A7C6JP53-F1
#
_entry.id   AF-A0A7C6JP53-F1
#
_cell.length_a   1.000
_cell.length_b   1.000
_cell.length_c   1.000
_cell.angle_alpha   90.00
_cell.angle_beta   90.00
_cell.angle_gamma   90.00
#
_symmetry.space_group_name_H-M   'P 1'
#
loop_
_entity.id
_entity.type
_entity.pdbx_description
1 polymer ?
#
loop_
_entity_poly.entity_id
_entity_poly.type
_entity_poly.pdbx_seq_one_letter_code
_entity_poly.pdbx_strand_id
1 'polypeptide(L)'
;MIQVDSSVPRKNITREKRPFGWVELLFVLGLMLYLATRFIALDKFPIYFFSDEAIQTELAGKLIENGFKDASGQIPVYFENGGQFNLSLSVWLQALVAPFERSIWLTRGISALITVIFPLTLGLALRDFFKIKYWWFAPFVVSVIPAWFLHSRTAFETALGTALFCVFLYFYLRYRMQDRDFLPIALLFGALTFYAYAPLQMVVVLCGFFMLIVDWNYHFKDKKVPWLGVITLLVLALPYVLFRIRHPESLGQHFSILQSYWAGNASFFSKLGEFFKRYLKGLDPRYWFLPNQTDLIRHQMKGMAHFPRLLSPFIALGIIKALTKLKNPAWRLAIIALLVAPSGAALADVAITRNLVTVVPLAMLACLGLDAQLNWLANKPKKALVPVLLVILALVASTVFMTHTAITKAPTWYQDYGLYGMQWGGRELSAEIKSFQAEHPEKKIIVSPTWANNTDVILSFFLGDPLPVEVNSINDWTFSLRELDENMVFVMPPEEFSNAKASGKFTDFEVVHSLNWPNGETGFYFLTLRYVDNVQEIFDREAIVRAQPEDTIIRLFDQDVLVSHSLLDIGHISNAFDGDSNTLIRGLEANPLSIKLVFEKPIEMRGLRLLIGLPPSVLIAEIKVAGDGQTFHSGTQSIGFEKNDWLETYFAGSYMVEELKISLRENTNNPQPHIHIWEIEIIE
;
A
#
# COMPACT_ATOMS: atom_id res chain seq x y z
N MET A 1 30.15 -21.29 32.63
CA MET A 1 30.93 -22.32 31.89
C MET A 1 30.03 -23.53 31.69
N ILE A 2 29.39 -23.64 30.53
CA ILE A 2 28.59 -24.82 30.17
C ILE A 2 29.40 -25.53 29.08
N GLN A 3 29.92 -26.69 29.43
CA GLN A 3 30.73 -27.53 28.56
C GLN A 3 29.79 -28.15 27.52
N VAL A 4 29.84 -27.64 26.29
CA VAL A 4 29.08 -28.18 25.15
C VAL A 4 29.75 -29.49 24.75
N ASP A 5 29.09 -30.60 25.04
CA ASP A 5 29.46 -31.94 24.58
C ASP A 5 29.65 -31.94 23.04
N SER A 6 30.90 -32.06 22.62
CA SER A 6 31.38 -31.95 21.23
C SER A 6 31.43 -33.30 20.52
N SER A 7 30.55 -34.23 20.88
CA SER A 7 30.53 -35.61 20.34
C SER A 7 29.89 -35.74 18.95
N VAL A 8 29.46 -34.65 18.31
CA VAL A 8 29.16 -34.63 16.87
C VAL A 8 30.44 -34.22 16.15
N PRO A 9 31.01 -35.05 15.25
CA PRO A 9 32.16 -34.63 14.47
C PRO A 9 31.72 -33.42 13.63
N ARG A 10 32.20 -32.22 13.99
CA ARG A 10 32.21 -31.08 13.07
C ARG A 10 32.94 -31.61 11.86
N LYS A 11 32.21 -31.84 10.78
CA LYS A 11 32.81 -32.23 9.50
C LYS A 11 33.82 -31.13 9.22
N ASN A 12 35.11 -31.44 9.34
CA ASN A 12 36.17 -30.55 8.89
C ASN A 12 35.90 -30.34 7.42
N ILE A 13 35.20 -29.24 7.10
CA ILE A 13 35.11 -28.74 5.74
C ILE A 13 36.52 -28.22 5.50
N THR A 14 37.41 -29.10 5.06
CA THR A 14 38.51 -28.68 4.20
C THR A 14 37.84 -27.93 3.06
N ARG A 15 37.72 -26.60 3.21
CA ARG A 15 37.43 -25.69 2.11
C ARG A 15 38.59 -25.91 1.16
N GLU A 16 38.43 -26.80 0.20
CA GLU A 16 39.18 -26.67 -1.05
C GLU A 16 38.97 -25.23 -1.48
N LYS A 17 40.01 -24.41 -1.32
CA LYS A 17 40.04 -23.06 -1.86
C LYS A 17 40.00 -23.25 -3.38
N ARG A 18 38.80 -23.35 -3.94
CA ARG A 18 38.62 -23.28 -5.39
C ARG A 18 39.17 -21.92 -5.81
N PRO A 19 40.18 -21.86 -6.69
CA PRO A 19 40.68 -20.60 -7.18
C PRO A 19 39.52 -19.86 -7.87
N PHE A 20 39.49 -18.54 -7.69
CA PHE A 20 38.50 -17.68 -8.37
C PHE A 20 38.62 -17.89 -9.88
N GLY A 21 37.61 -18.50 -10.49
CA GLY A 21 37.61 -18.86 -11.90
C GLY A 21 36.77 -17.92 -12.74
N TRP A 22 36.72 -18.20 -14.04
CA TRP A 22 35.89 -17.44 -15.00
C TRP A 22 34.40 -17.49 -14.67
N VAL A 23 33.91 -18.55 -14.01
CA VAL A 23 32.51 -18.69 -13.59
C VAL A 23 32.17 -17.70 -12.47
N GLU A 24 33.04 -17.58 -11.47
CA GLU A 24 32.89 -16.59 -10.39
C GLU A 24 32.99 -15.16 -10.95
N LEU A 25 33.87 -14.91 -11.92
CA LEU A 25 33.95 -13.62 -12.60
C LEU A 25 32.65 -13.27 -13.32
N LEU A 26 32.05 -14.21 -14.08
CA LEU A 26 30.77 -13.98 -14.76
C LEU A 26 29.63 -13.69 -13.78
N PHE A 27 29.61 -14.37 -12.64
CA PHE A 27 28.63 -14.08 -11.59
C PHE A 27 28.80 -12.66 -11.03
N VAL A 28 30.03 -12.24 -10.72
CA VAL A 28 30.33 -10.89 -10.24
C VAL A 28 29.99 -9.84 -11.31
N LEU A 29 30.32 -10.07 -12.58
CA LEU A 29 29.92 -9.20 -13.70
C LEU A 29 28.40 -9.08 -13.83
N GLY A 30 27.67 -10.17 -13.63
CA GLY A 30 26.21 -10.14 -13.59
C GLY A 30 25.68 -9.28 -12.43
N LEU A 31 26.26 -9.39 -11.24
CA LEU A 31 25.89 -8.56 -10.08
C LEU A 31 26.23 -7.08 -10.32
N MET A 32 27.36 -6.79 -10.96
CA MET A 32 27.71 -5.43 -11.36
C MET A 32 26.74 -4.86 -12.39
N LEU A 33 26.34 -5.65 -13.40
CA LEU A 33 25.29 -5.27 -14.36
C LEU A 33 23.95 -5.00 -13.66
N TYR A 34 23.58 -5.88 -12.72
CA TYR A 34 22.39 -5.69 -11.89
C TYR A 34 22.45 -4.34 -11.16
N LEU A 35 23.51 -4.09 -10.39
CA LEU A 35 23.66 -2.83 -9.65
C LEU A 35 23.68 -1.61 -10.59
N ALA A 36 24.48 -1.64 -11.66
CA ALA A 36 24.57 -0.53 -12.61
C ALA A 36 23.19 -0.13 -13.14
N THR A 37 22.38 -1.11 -13.53
CA THR A 37 21.04 -0.86 -14.08
C THR A 37 20.02 -0.41 -13.05
N ARG A 38 20.29 -0.57 -11.74
CA ARG A 38 19.45 -0.03 -10.66
C ARG A 38 19.88 1.38 -10.25
N PHE A 39 21.15 1.73 -10.39
CA PHE A 39 21.68 3.05 -10.01
C PHE A 39 21.69 4.09 -11.13
N ILE A 40 21.77 3.68 -12.41
CA ILE A 40 21.75 4.63 -13.53
C ILE A 40 20.41 5.39 -13.52
N ALA A 41 20.49 6.73 -13.44
CA ALA A 41 19.35 7.66 -13.48
C ALA A 41 18.23 7.32 -12.48
N LEU A 42 18.61 6.90 -11.26
CA LEU A 42 17.68 6.48 -10.20
C LEU A 42 16.70 7.57 -9.75
N ASP A 43 17.13 8.83 -9.85
CA ASP A 43 16.34 10.02 -9.61
C ASP A 43 15.43 10.43 -10.78
N LYS A 44 15.61 9.82 -11.97
CA LYS A 44 14.81 10.10 -13.18
C LYS A 44 13.82 9.00 -13.52
N PHE A 45 14.10 7.76 -13.12
CA PHE A 45 13.19 6.62 -13.33
C PHE A 45 13.11 5.72 -12.09
N PRO A 46 11.91 5.42 -11.57
CA PRO A 46 10.59 5.85 -12.05
C PRO A 46 10.38 7.37 -12.03
N ILE A 47 9.54 7.89 -12.94
CA ILE A 47 9.38 9.34 -13.14
C ILE A 47 8.64 10.02 -11.98
N TYR A 48 7.79 9.27 -11.28
CA TYR A 48 7.15 9.72 -10.05
C TYR A 48 8.09 9.54 -8.87
N PHE A 49 7.88 10.28 -7.79
CA PHE A 49 8.40 9.98 -6.47
C PHE A 49 7.22 9.97 -5.51
N PHE A 50 6.86 8.77 -5.04
CA PHE A 50 5.57 8.55 -4.39
C PHE A 50 5.60 8.94 -2.91
N SER A 51 4.46 9.29 -2.33
CA SER A 51 4.35 9.55 -0.89
C SER A 51 4.77 8.35 -0.05
N ASP A 52 4.47 7.11 -0.49
CA ASP A 52 4.95 5.89 0.19
C ASP A 52 6.48 5.72 0.16
N GLU A 53 7.21 6.43 -0.72
CA GLU A 53 8.68 6.50 -0.68
C GLU A 53 9.14 7.63 0.25
N ALA A 54 8.52 8.81 0.15
CA ALA A 54 8.84 9.99 0.93
C ALA A 54 8.65 9.75 2.43
N ILE A 55 7.48 9.21 2.81
CA ILE A 55 7.08 9.00 4.21
C ILE A 55 8.09 8.16 4.99
N GLN A 56 8.74 7.19 4.34
CA GLN A 56 9.70 6.32 5.02
C GLN A 56 10.94 7.08 5.48
N THR A 57 11.40 8.05 4.67
CA THR A 57 12.55 8.89 5.03
C THR A 57 12.16 9.95 6.04
N GLU A 58 10.96 10.52 5.91
CA GLU A 58 10.43 11.50 6.86
C GLU A 58 10.24 10.90 8.26
N LEU A 59 9.59 9.73 8.34
CA LEU A 59 9.44 8.99 9.60
C LEU A 59 10.79 8.55 10.18
N ALA A 60 11.76 8.19 9.34
CA ALA A 60 13.10 7.84 9.79
C ALA A 60 13.84 9.06 10.38
N GLY A 61 13.66 10.26 9.79
CA GLY A 61 14.15 11.52 10.36
C GLY A 61 13.55 11.80 11.73
N LYS A 62 12.22 11.79 11.83
CA LYS A 62 11.48 11.98 13.09
C LYS A 62 11.87 10.95 14.15
N LEU A 63 12.08 9.69 13.74
CA LEU A 63 12.54 8.62 14.62
C LEU A 63 13.93 8.94 15.21
N ILE A 64 14.86 9.44 14.42
CA ILE A 64 16.21 9.82 14.90
C ILE A 64 16.12 11.02 15.83
N GLU A 65 15.36 12.04 15.46
CA GLU A 65 15.14 13.25 16.29
C GLU A 65 14.52 12.91 17.65
N ASN A 66 13.60 11.95 17.69
CA ASN A 66 12.96 11.48 18.91
C ASN A 66 13.78 10.43 19.70
N GLY A 67 15.05 10.20 19.34
CA GLY A 67 15.92 9.26 20.05
C GLY A 67 15.49 7.79 19.90
N PHE A 68 15.00 7.42 18.71
CA PHE A 68 14.51 6.09 18.33
C PHE A 68 13.26 5.63 19.08
N LYS A 69 12.42 6.58 19.46
CA LYS A 69 11.17 6.33 20.18
C LYS A 69 9.96 6.92 19.45
N ASP A 70 8.82 6.27 19.61
CA ASP A 70 7.52 6.76 19.20
C ASP A 70 6.97 7.78 20.21
N ALA A 71 5.77 8.31 19.92
CA ALA A 71 5.07 9.26 20.78
C ALA A 71 4.76 8.72 22.19
N SER A 72 4.76 7.39 22.38
CA SER A 72 4.57 6.72 23.67
C SER A 72 5.89 6.46 24.43
N GLY A 73 7.02 6.88 23.86
CA GLY A 73 8.37 6.69 24.42
C GLY A 73 8.96 5.30 24.19
N GLN A 74 8.40 4.51 23.28
CA GLN A 74 8.80 3.12 23.03
C GLN A 74 9.47 2.95 21.66
N ILE A 75 10.18 1.85 21.46
CA ILE A 75 10.78 1.54 20.15
C ILE A 75 9.65 1.04 19.22
N PRO A 76 9.32 1.78 18.14
CA PRO A 76 8.21 1.42 17.26
C PRO A 76 8.52 0.14 16.47
N VAL A 77 7.58 -0.79 16.48
CA VAL A 77 7.62 -1.98 15.61
C VAL A 77 7.03 -1.64 14.25
N TYR A 78 5.90 -0.93 14.24
CA TYR A 78 5.27 -0.40 13.04
C TYR A 78 5.13 1.12 13.15
N PHE A 79 5.07 1.77 12.00
CA PHE A 79 4.85 3.20 11.86
C PHE A 79 3.56 3.45 11.10
N GLU A 80 2.92 4.57 11.43
CA GLU A 80 1.69 5.02 10.80
C GLU A 80 1.96 5.67 9.44
N ASN A 81 1.14 5.35 8.44
CA ASN A 81 1.15 5.92 7.11
C ASN A 81 -0.30 6.07 6.63
N GLY A 82 -0.82 7.30 6.59
CA GLY A 82 -2.20 7.57 6.15
C GLY A 82 -3.26 6.89 7.03
N GLY A 83 -3.13 6.98 8.36
CA GLY A 83 -4.12 6.44 9.31
C GLY A 83 -4.02 4.93 9.57
N GLN A 84 -2.96 4.26 9.11
CA GLN A 84 -2.76 2.82 9.30
C GLN A 84 -1.30 2.46 9.63
N PHE A 85 -1.11 1.46 10.49
CA PHE A 85 0.20 0.88 10.78
C PHE A 85 0.59 -0.17 9.74
N ASN A 86 1.38 0.21 8.75
CA ASN A 86 1.80 -0.69 7.66
C ASN A 86 3.31 -0.64 7.33
N LEU A 87 4.05 0.35 7.83
CA LEU A 87 5.49 0.50 7.64
C LEU A 87 6.27 -0.06 8.84
N SER A 88 7.45 -0.62 8.61
CA SER A 88 8.31 -1.13 9.69
C SER A 88 9.78 -1.16 9.27
N LEU A 89 10.30 -2.30 8.82
CA LEU A 89 11.73 -2.48 8.53
C LEU A 89 12.26 -1.51 7.47
N SER A 90 11.39 -1.05 6.57
CA SER A 90 11.70 -0.06 5.54
C SER A 90 12.09 1.29 6.14
N VAL A 91 11.38 1.78 7.17
CA VAL A 91 11.72 3.02 7.89
C VAL A 91 13.06 2.88 8.61
N TRP A 92 13.28 1.74 9.27
CA TRP A 92 14.56 1.44 9.92
C TRP A 92 15.73 1.40 8.93
N LEU A 93 15.50 0.93 7.70
CA LEU A 93 16.52 1.00 6.64
C LEU A 93 16.80 2.45 6.22
N GLN A 94 15.77 3.28 6.08
CA GLN A 94 15.93 4.69 5.72
C GLN A 94 16.62 5.51 6.81
N ALA A 95 16.64 5.07 8.08
CA ALA A 95 17.41 5.72 9.14
C ALA A 95 18.92 5.81 8.83
N LEU A 96 19.45 4.98 7.92
CA LEU A 96 20.84 5.06 7.46
C LEU A 96 21.10 6.27 6.55
N VAL A 97 20.07 6.77 5.87
CA VAL A 97 20.18 7.90 4.93
C VAL A 97 19.45 9.17 5.40
N ALA A 98 18.57 9.04 6.40
CA ALA A 98 17.84 10.17 6.98
C ALA A 98 18.70 11.29 7.60
N PRO A 99 19.95 11.06 8.08
CA PRO A 99 20.82 12.15 8.52
C PRO A 99 21.34 13.06 7.40
N PHE A 100 21.21 12.65 6.13
CA PHE A 100 21.66 13.43 4.97
C PHE A 100 20.51 14.27 4.40
N GLU A 101 20.86 15.22 3.52
CA GLU A 101 19.88 16.00 2.77
C GLU A 101 18.89 15.09 2.03
N ARG A 102 17.61 15.45 2.09
CA ARG A 102 16.52 14.70 1.46
C ARG A 102 16.75 14.62 -0.04
N SER A 103 16.89 13.39 -0.54
CA SER A 103 17.22 13.13 -1.92
C SER A 103 16.58 11.84 -2.40
N ILE A 104 15.88 11.93 -3.55
CA ILE A 104 15.31 10.76 -4.24
C ILE A 104 16.39 9.70 -4.45
N TRP A 105 17.61 10.12 -4.82
CA TRP A 105 18.70 9.20 -5.11
C TRP A 105 19.15 8.42 -3.88
N LEU A 106 19.23 9.06 -2.70
CA LEU A 106 19.61 8.38 -1.45
C LEU A 106 18.50 7.45 -0.95
N THR A 107 17.26 7.94 -0.91
CA THR A 107 16.08 7.17 -0.47
C THR A 107 15.89 5.90 -1.29
N ARG A 108 16.01 6.00 -2.63
CA ARG A 108 15.96 4.83 -3.52
C ARG A 108 17.26 4.04 -3.53
N GLY A 109 18.40 4.70 -3.39
CA GLY A 109 19.72 4.09 -3.52
C GLY A 109 20.00 3.04 -2.46
N ILE A 110 19.63 3.31 -1.20
CA ILE A 110 19.78 2.32 -0.11
C ILE A 110 18.90 1.09 -0.35
N SER A 111 17.65 1.29 -0.79
CA SER A 111 16.73 0.21 -1.15
C SER A 111 17.25 -0.61 -2.33
N ALA A 112 17.68 0.07 -3.39
CA ALA A 112 18.29 -0.54 -4.57
C ALA A 112 19.54 -1.37 -4.22
N LEU A 113 20.39 -0.87 -3.32
CA LEU A 113 21.57 -1.59 -2.84
C LEU A 113 21.17 -2.90 -2.15
N ILE A 114 20.21 -2.87 -1.22
CA ILE A 114 19.76 -4.07 -0.50
C ILE A 114 19.18 -5.11 -1.46
N THR A 115 18.52 -4.70 -2.54
CA THR A 115 17.94 -5.64 -3.50
C THR A 115 18.97 -6.54 -4.19
N VAL A 116 20.27 -6.20 -4.20
CA VAL A 116 21.34 -7.06 -4.75
C VAL A 116 21.43 -8.42 -4.05
N ILE A 117 20.94 -8.48 -2.81
CA ILE A 117 20.92 -9.70 -2.02
C ILE A 117 20.06 -10.76 -2.72
N PHE A 118 18.99 -10.38 -3.44
CA PHE A 118 18.15 -11.33 -4.18
C PHE A 118 18.93 -12.14 -5.23
N PRO A 119 19.52 -11.54 -6.29
CA PRO A 119 20.29 -12.32 -7.27
C PRO A 119 21.52 -13.00 -6.65
N LEU A 120 22.09 -12.42 -5.58
CA LEU A 120 23.19 -13.03 -4.83
C LEU A 120 22.78 -14.35 -4.20
N THR A 121 21.77 -14.36 -3.32
CA THR A 121 21.34 -15.57 -2.60
C THR A 121 20.67 -16.57 -3.53
N LEU A 122 20.02 -16.12 -4.60
CA LEU A 122 19.52 -17.00 -5.66
C LEU A 122 20.67 -17.76 -6.33
N GLY A 123 21.72 -17.05 -6.77
CA GLY A 123 22.89 -17.67 -7.40
C GLY A 123 23.60 -18.64 -6.46
N LEU A 124 23.77 -18.26 -5.19
CA LEU A 124 24.33 -19.15 -4.17
C LEU A 124 23.45 -20.38 -3.93
N ALA A 125 22.12 -20.23 -3.90
CA ALA A 125 21.21 -21.38 -3.76
C ALA A 125 21.38 -22.36 -4.92
N LEU A 126 21.40 -21.84 -6.14
CA LEU A 126 21.57 -22.60 -7.37
C LEU A 126 22.90 -23.35 -7.42
N ARG A 127 23.98 -22.73 -6.91
CA ARG A 127 25.31 -23.33 -6.80
C ARG A 127 25.38 -24.42 -5.72
N ASP A 128 24.94 -24.09 -4.51
CA ASP A 128 25.22 -24.89 -3.30
C ASP A 128 24.25 -26.06 -3.15
N PHE A 129 22.99 -25.90 -3.54
CA PHE A 129 21.93 -26.88 -3.27
C PHE A 129 21.36 -27.54 -4.51
N PHE A 130 21.08 -26.75 -5.55
CA PHE A 130 20.64 -27.29 -6.84
C PHE A 130 21.80 -27.87 -7.64
N LYS A 131 23.02 -27.37 -7.39
CA LYS A 131 24.28 -27.82 -8.01
C LYS A 131 24.23 -27.76 -9.54
N ILE A 132 23.60 -26.72 -10.07
CA ILE A 132 23.49 -26.52 -11.51
C ILE A 132 24.78 -25.92 -12.08
N LYS A 133 25.09 -26.22 -13.34
CA LYS A 133 26.33 -25.81 -14.00
C LYS A 133 26.37 -24.30 -14.22
N TYR A 134 25.24 -23.73 -14.64
CA TYR A 134 25.13 -22.32 -15.01
C TYR A 134 24.46 -21.46 -13.92
N TRP A 135 24.77 -21.74 -12.64
CA TRP A 135 24.25 -21.00 -11.49
C TRP A 135 24.52 -19.49 -11.56
N TRP A 136 25.59 -19.09 -12.24
CA TRP A 136 26.02 -17.70 -12.43
C TRP A 136 25.09 -16.89 -13.34
N PHE A 137 24.09 -17.50 -14.01
CA PHE A 137 23.05 -16.77 -14.74
C PHE A 137 22.07 -16.01 -13.86
N ALA A 138 21.97 -16.35 -12.56
CA ALA A 138 21.00 -15.75 -11.64
C ALA A 138 20.91 -14.21 -11.72
N PRO A 139 22.01 -13.45 -11.58
CA PRO A 139 21.96 -12.00 -11.68
C PRO A 139 21.53 -11.49 -13.06
N PHE A 140 21.87 -12.16 -14.16
CA PHE A 140 21.45 -11.77 -15.51
C PHE A 140 19.94 -12.00 -15.71
N VAL A 141 19.42 -13.13 -15.24
CA VAL A 141 17.99 -13.46 -15.30
C VAL A 141 17.18 -12.48 -14.46
N VAL A 142 17.61 -12.20 -13.24
CA VAL A 142 16.92 -11.23 -12.36
C VAL A 142 17.00 -9.81 -12.94
N SER A 143 18.10 -9.47 -13.61
CA SER A 143 18.30 -8.14 -14.19
C SER A 143 17.30 -7.78 -15.29
N VAL A 144 16.78 -8.77 -16.02
CA VAL A 144 15.87 -8.58 -17.16
C VAL A 144 14.39 -8.62 -16.77
N ILE A 145 14.03 -8.84 -15.50
CA ILE A 145 12.63 -8.91 -15.06
C ILE A 145 12.03 -7.49 -14.99
N PRO A 146 11.01 -7.12 -15.81
CA PRO A 146 10.52 -5.74 -15.86
C PRO A 146 9.87 -5.26 -14.56
N ALA A 147 9.01 -6.08 -13.93
CA ALA A 147 8.38 -5.71 -12.65
C ALA A 147 9.43 -5.51 -11.55
N TRP A 148 10.44 -6.40 -11.49
CA TRP A 148 11.53 -6.27 -10.55
C TRP A 148 12.42 -5.07 -10.87
N PHE A 149 12.72 -4.79 -12.14
CA PHE A 149 13.50 -3.62 -12.55
C PHE A 149 12.84 -2.32 -12.08
N LEU A 150 11.53 -2.18 -12.25
CA LEU A 150 10.78 -1.03 -11.78
C LEU A 150 10.84 -0.91 -10.24
N HIS A 151 10.40 -1.95 -9.52
CA HIS A 151 10.22 -1.87 -8.06
C HIS A 151 11.53 -1.97 -7.26
N SER A 152 12.58 -2.62 -7.79
CA SER A 152 13.92 -2.59 -7.15
C SER A 152 14.60 -1.21 -7.24
N ARG A 153 13.99 -0.27 -7.97
CA ARG A 153 14.43 1.13 -8.09
C ARG A 153 13.56 2.09 -7.28
N THR A 154 12.55 1.61 -6.57
CA THR A 154 11.78 2.44 -5.64
C THR A 154 12.19 2.15 -4.19
N ALA A 155 11.79 3.01 -3.28
CA ALA A 155 11.93 2.74 -1.85
C ALA A 155 10.77 1.90 -1.27
N PHE A 156 9.92 1.27 -2.08
CA PHE A 156 8.80 0.48 -1.58
C PHE A 156 9.24 -0.76 -0.80
N GLU A 157 8.52 -1.05 0.27
CA GLU A 157 8.78 -2.13 1.22
C GLU A 157 8.64 -3.50 0.57
N THR A 158 7.82 -3.60 -0.49
CA THR A 158 7.66 -4.83 -1.29
C THR A 158 8.97 -5.33 -1.89
N ALA A 159 9.85 -4.44 -2.36
CA ALA A 159 11.12 -4.83 -2.95
C ALA A 159 12.10 -5.34 -1.88
N LEU A 160 12.15 -4.65 -0.74
CA LEU A 160 12.91 -5.07 0.45
C LEU A 160 12.46 -6.44 0.93
N GLY A 161 11.15 -6.61 1.15
CA GLY A 161 10.57 -7.87 1.61
C GLY A 161 10.79 -9.02 0.63
N THR A 162 10.66 -8.77 -0.68
CA THR A 162 10.93 -9.77 -1.72
C THR A 162 12.39 -10.23 -1.73
N ALA A 163 13.34 -9.30 -1.54
CA ALA A 163 14.75 -9.65 -1.45
C ALA A 163 15.05 -10.51 -0.21
N LEU A 164 14.53 -10.10 0.95
CA LEU A 164 14.65 -10.85 2.21
C LEU A 164 14.01 -12.23 2.14
N PHE A 165 12.90 -12.37 1.41
CA PHE A 165 12.26 -13.66 1.20
C PHE A 165 13.19 -14.64 0.48
N CYS A 166 13.98 -14.19 -0.51
CA CYS A 166 14.98 -15.05 -1.15
C CYS A 166 16.08 -15.49 -0.17
N VAL A 167 16.49 -14.61 0.75
CA VAL A 167 17.45 -14.93 1.81
C VAL A 167 16.90 -15.97 2.77
N PHE A 168 15.63 -15.82 3.16
CA PHE A 168 14.90 -16.79 3.97
C PHE A 168 14.94 -18.18 3.32
N LEU A 169 14.59 -18.28 2.03
CA LEU A 169 14.67 -19.55 1.30
C LEU A 169 16.10 -20.11 1.24
N TYR A 170 17.12 -19.26 1.00
CA TYR A 170 18.52 -19.69 0.99
C TYR A 170 18.96 -20.29 2.33
N PHE A 171 18.68 -19.61 3.45
CA PHE A 171 19.05 -20.13 4.77
C PHE A 171 18.19 -21.30 5.20
N TYR A 172 16.95 -21.43 4.73
CA TYR A 172 16.19 -22.65 4.91
C TYR A 172 16.86 -23.83 4.20
N LEU A 173 17.39 -23.64 2.98
CA LEU A 173 18.18 -24.68 2.31
C LEU A 173 19.48 -25.00 3.06
N ARG A 174 20.17 -24.00 3.63
CA ARG A 174 21.33 -24.22 4.51
C ARG A 174 20.96 -25.09 5.70
N TYR A 175 19.87 -24.75 6.38
CA TYR A 175 19.30 -25.51 7.48
C TYR A 175 18.98 -26.95 7.07
N ARG A 176 18.34 -27.12 5.90
CA ARG A 176 17.80 -28.39 5.47
C ARG A 176 18.83 -29.36 4.88
N MET A 177 19.88 -28.83 4.25
CA MET A 177 20.80 -29.62 3.42
C MET A 177 22.27 -29.52 3.83
N GLN A 178 22.63 -28.65 4.78
CA GLN A 178 24.01 -28.51 5.26
C GLN A 178 24.12 -28.69 6.77
N ASP A 179 23.62 -27.73 7.54
CA ASP A 179 23.81 -27.67 8.99
C ASP A 179 22.56 -27.14 9.68
N ARG A 180 22.15 -27.81 10.76
CA ARG A 180 20.92 -27.51 11.49
C ARG A 180 21.00 -26.21 12.28
N ASP A 181 22.20 -25.72 12.56
CA ASP A 181 22.44 -24.45 13.25
C ASP A 181 22.00 -23.22 12.42
N PHE A 182 21.67 -23.40 11.14
CA PHE A 182 21.10 -22.33 10.31
C PHE A 182 19.59 -22.11 10.53
N LEU A 183 18.90 -22.93 11.34
CA LEU A 183 17.46 -22.73 11.59
C LEU A 183 17.15 -21.34 12.15
N PRO A 184 17.85 -20.83 13.19
CA PRO A 184 17.58 -19.49 13.71
C PRO A 184 17.81 -18.39 12.67
N ILE A 185 18.80 -18.54 11.79
CA ILE A 185 19.09 -17.57 10.74
C ILE A 185 17.98 -17.58 9.69
N ALA A 186 17.49 -18.77 9.31
CA ALA A 186 16.32 -18.87 8.42
C ALA A 186 15.10 -18.18 9.06
N LEU A 187 14.82 -18.46 10.34
CA LEU A 187 13.71 -17.82 11.07
C LEU A 187 13.87 -16.31 11.16
N LEU A 188 15.08 -15.81 11.40
CA LEU A 188 15.38 -14.37 11.40
C LEU A 188 15.03 -13.73 10.06
N PHE A 189 15.48 -14.28 8.92
CA PHE A 189 15.14 -13.72 7.62
C PHE A 189 13.66 -13.90 7.25
N GLY A 190 13.02 -14.97 7.74
CA GLY A 190 11.56 -15.11 7.68
C GLY A 190 10.86 -13.98 8.43
N ALA A 191 11.30 -13.66 9.65
CA ALA A 191 10.77 -12.55 10.44
C ALA A 191 11.06 -11.20 9.78
N LEU A 192 12.28 -10.94 9.29
CA LEU A 192 12.59 -9.71 8.55
C LEU A 192 11.70 -9.55 7.31
N THR A 193 11.37 -10.65 6.62
CA THR A 193 10.40 -10.63 5.51
C THR A 193 8.99 -10.30 6.01
N PHE A 194 8.58 -10.89 7.14
CA PHE A 194 7.28 -10.66 7.78
C PHE A 194 7.09 -9.19 8.20
N TYR A 195 8.12 -8.57 8.78
CA TYR A 195 8.12 -7.16 9.21
C TYR A 195 8.45 -6.19 8.07
N ALA A 196 8.89 -6.67 6.90
CA ALA A 196 9.16 -5.76 5.78
C ALA A 196 7.87 -5.25 5.14
N TYR A 197 6.88 -6.12 4.91
CA TYR A 197 5.70 -5.75 4.14
C TYR A 197 4.49 -6.62 4.50
N ALA A 198 3.34 -5.99 4.79
CA ALA A 198 2.16 -6.68 5.34
C ALA A 198 1.67 -7.88 4.49
N PRO A 199 1.54 -7.81 3.15
CA PRO A 199 1.20 -8.97 2.33
C PRO A 199 2.15 -10.16 2.49
N LEU A 200 3.43 -9.95 2.84
CA LEU A 200 4.38 -11.06 3.00
C LEU A 200 4.22 -11.80 4.32
N GLN A 201 3.46 -11.28 5.28
CA GLN A 201 3.17 -11.98 6.53
C GLN A 201 2.51 -13.34 6.25
N MET A 202 1.47 -13.36 5.42
CA MET A 202 0.77 -14.58 5.02
C MET A 202 1.67 -15.52 4.21
N VAL A 203 2.50 -14.94 3.32
CA VAL A 203 3.47 -15.71 2.52
C VAL A 203 4.46 -16.44 3.42
N VAL A 204 5.08 -15.75 4.38
CA VAL A 204 6.07 -16.36 5.30
C VAL A 204 5.41 -17.42 6.19
N VAL A 205 4.24 -17.14 6.75
CA VAL A 205 3.52 -18.06 7.64
C VAL A 205 3.17 -19.36 6.91
N LEU A 206 2.56 -19.27 5.72
CA LEU A 206 2.22 -20.44 4.93
C LEU A 206 3.47 -21.19 4.44
N CYS A 207 4.53 -20.47 4.06
CA CYS A 207 5.77 -21.10 3.61
C CYS A 207 6.41 -21.90 4.75
N GLY A 208 6.47 -21.32 5.95
CA GLY A 208 6.91 -21.99 7.17
C GLY A 208 6.05 -23.20 7.55
N PHE A 209 4.72 -23.08 7.44
CA PHE A 209 3.77 -24.17 7.70
C PHE A 209 3.99 -25.36 6.75
N PHE A 210 4.04 -25.12 5.43
CA PHE A 210 4.29 -26.20 4.47
C PHE A 210 5.67 -26.82 4.64
N MET A 211 6.70 -26.02 4.92
CA MET A 211 8.04 -26.52 5.23
C MET A 211 8.05 -27.40 6.48
N LEU A 212 7.37 -26.99 7.55
CA LEU A 212 7.25 -27.77 8.79
C LEU A 212 6.61 -29.14 8.54
N ILE A 213 5.51 -29.19 7.79
CA ILE A 213 4.81 -30.45 7.46
C ILE A 213 5.69 -31.34 6.59
N VAL A 214 6.21 -30.78 5.50
CA VAL A 214 6.90 -31.54 4.46
C VAL A 214 8.26 -32.07 4.95
N ASP A 215 8.90 -31.35 5.88
CA ASP A 215 10.15 -31.75 6.51
C ASP A 215 9.99 -32.15 7.98
N TRP A 216 8.78 -32.58 8.38
CA TRP A 216 8.43 -32.93 9.77
C TRP A 216 9.47 -33.82 10.45
N ASN A 217 9.78 -34.97 9.84
CA ASN A 217 10.76 -35.92 10.37
C ASN A 217 12.17 -35.32 10.49
N TYR A 218 12.52 -34.36 9.62
CA TYR A 218 13.81 -33.70 9.68
C TYR A 218 13.89 -32.71 10.85
N HIS A 219 12.82 -31.96 11.13
CA HIS A 219 12.76 -31.01 12.26
C HIS A 219 12.97 -31.71 13.60
N PHE A 220 12.30 -32.85 13.81
CA PHE A 220 12.27 -33.54 15.11
C PHE A 220 13.33 -34.64 15.28
N LYS A 221 14.21 -34.84 14.31
CA LYS A 221 15.30 -35.84 14.44
C LYS A 221 16.38 -35.41 15.44
N ASP A 222 16.49 -34.13 15.79
CA ASP A 222 17.27 -33.67 16.94
C ASP A 222 16.32 -33.30 18.09
N LYS A 223 16.74 -33.51 19.34
CA LYS A 223 15.97 -33.03 20.51
C LYS A 223 16.16 -31.53 20.74
N LYS A 224 17.27 -30.92 20.32
CA LYS A 224 17.61 -29.50 20.58
C LYS A 224 17.03 -28.55 19.54
N VAL A 225 17.05 -28.94 18.27
CA VAL A 225 16.69 -28.06 17.13
C VAL A 225 15.24 -27.56 17.19
N PRO A 226 14.22 -28.40 17.52
CA PRO A 226 12.85 -27.91 17.66
C PRO A 226 12.71 -26.81 18.73
N TRP A 227 13.33 -27.01 19.90
CA TRP A 227 13.30 -26.01 20.98
C TRP A 227 14.02 -24.73 20.60
N LEU A 228 15.18 -24.83 19.94
CA LEU A 228 15.88 -23.66 19.40
C LEU A 228 15.00 -22.90 18.40
N GLY A 229 14.27 -23.62 17.54
CA GLY A 229 13.30 -23.04 16.61
C GLY A 229 12.16 -22.31 17.33
N VAL A 230 11.53 -22.93 18.33
CA VAL A 230 10.44 -22.34 19.11
C VAL A 230 10.91 -21.09 19.86
N ILE A 231 12.05 -21.16 20.57
CA ILE A 231 12.59 -20.01 21.31
C ILE A 231 12.89 -18.87 20.34
N THR A 232 13.52 -19.16 19.19
CA THR A 232 13.80 -18.14 18.18
C THR A 232 12.51 -17.51 17.65
N LEU A 233 11.49 -18.32 17.33
CA LEU A 233 10.18 -17.82 16.89
C LEU A 233 9.50 -16.95 17.93
N LEU A 234 9.53 -17.34 19.21
CA LEU A 234 8.95 -16.55 20.29
C LEU A 234 9.62 -15.19 20.41
N VAL A 235 10.96 -15.14 20.38
CA VAL A 235 11.71 -13.89 20.42
C VAL A 235 11.38 -12.99 19.22
N LEU A 236 11.31 -13.57 18.01
CA LEU A 236 11.04 -12.82 16.79
C LEU A 236 9.57 -12.38 16.65
N ALA A 237 8.63 -13.14 17.21
CA ALA A 237 7.20 -12.82 17.19
C ALA A 237 6.79 -11.86 18.32
N LEU A 238 7.56 -11.77 19.40
CA LEU A 238 7.24 -10.95 20.56
C LEU A 238 6.95 -9.48 20.21
N PRO A 239 7.74 -8.77 19.37
CA PRO A 239 7.43 -7.39 19.00
C PRO A 239 6.06 -7.24 18.32
N TYR A 240 5.73 -8.16 17.40
CA TYR A 240 4.42 -8.19 16.77
C TYR A 240 3.29 -8.44 17.77
N VAL A 241 3.44 -9.41 18.68
CA VAL A 241 2.42 -9.70 19.70
C VAL A 241 2.20 -8.48 20.60
N LEU A 242 3.27 -7.84 21.07
CA LEU A 242 3.17 -6.63 21.89
C LEU A 242 2.49 -5.48 21.14
N PHE A 243 2.81 -5.30 19.85
CA PHE A 243 2.14 -4.33 19.00
C PHE A 243 0.64 -4.61 18.90
N ARG A 244 0.25 -5.88 18.66
CA ARG A 244 -1.17 -6.28 18.54
C ARG A 244 -1.97 -6.15 19.83
N ILE A 245 -1.33 -6.27 20.99
CA ILE A 245 -1.96 -6.03 22.29
C ILE A 245 -2.22 -4.52 22.50
N ARG A 246 -1.33 -3.66 22.01
CA ARG A 246 -1.42 -2.20 22.18
C ARG A 246 -2.33 -1.51 21.15
N HIS A 247 -2.44 -2.09 19.96
CA HIS A 247 -3.26 -1.58 18.85
C HIS A 247 -4.22 -2.66 18.34
N PRO A 248 -5.19 -3.12 19.17
CA PRO A 248 -6.09 -4.21 18.80
C PRO A 248 -6.94 -3.91 17.55
N GLU A 249 -7.31 -2.65 17.35
CA GLU A 249 -8.13 -2.14 16.23
C GLU A 249 -7.38 -2.10 14.88
N SER A 250 -6.04 -2.00 14.91
CA SER A 250 -5.22 -1.72 13.72
C SER A 250 -5.42 -2.70 12.54
N LEU A 251 -5.64 -3.99 12.82
CA LEU A 251 -5.87 -4.98 11.75
C LEU A 251 -7.26 -4.82 11.11
N GLY A 252 -8.29 -4.56 11.92
CA GLY A 252 -9.64 -4.32 11.43
C GLY A 252 -9.66 -3.08 10.54
N GLN A 253 -9.10 -1.98 11.03
CA GLN A 253 -8.92 -0.74 10.27
C GLN A 253 -8.15 -0.97 8.97
N HIS A 254 -7.04 -1.71 9.00
CA HIS A 254 -6.28 -2.02 7.79
C HIS A 254 -7.11 -2.77 6.74
N PHE A 255 -7.92 -3.76 7.15
CA PHE A 255 -8.80 -4.46 6.21
C PHE A 255 -9.93 -3.57 5.69
N SER A 256 -10.49 -2.69 6.51
CA SER A 256 -11.52 -1.73 6.08
C SER A 256 -10.94 -0.73 5.07
N ILE A 257 -9.76 -0.15 5.33
CA ILE A 257 -9.06 0.77 4.41
C ILE A 257 -8.75 0.10 3.07
N LEU A 258 -8.35 -1.17 3.10
CA LEU A 258 -8.08 -1.95 1.89
C LEU A 258 -9.36 -2.44 1.19
N GLN A 259 -10.55 -2.13 1.73
CA GLN A 259 -11.85 -2.67 1.29
C GLN A 259 -11.80 -4.18 1.09
N SER A 260 -11.13 -4.86 2.02
CA SER A 260 -10.97 -6.31 1.94
C SER A 260 -12.31 -6.98 2.16
N TYR A 261 -12.66 -7.90 1.26
CA TYR A 261 -13.80 -8.79 1.40
C TYR A 261 -13.79 -9.62 2.69
N TRP A 262 -12.66 -9.72 3.40
CA TRP A 262 -12.58 -10.32 4.72
C TRP A 262 -13.30 -9.51 5.79
N ALA A 263 -13.38 -8.18 5.63
CA ALA A 263 -14.11 -7.28 6.52
C ALA A 263 -15.64 -7.32 6.28
N GLY A 264 -16.10 -7.70 5.08
CA GLY A 264 -17.54 -7.72 4.76
C GLY A 264 -18.33 -8.87 5.42
N ASN A 265 -19.66 -8.81 5.33
CA ASN A 265 -20.59 -9.74 5.98
C ASN A 265 -20.80 -11.08 5.24
N ALA A 266 -20.02 -11.36 4.19
CA ALA A 266 -20.14 -12.58 3.42
C ALA A 266 -19.85 -13.84 4.27
N SER A 267 -20.50 -14.96 3.92
CA SER A 267 -20.26 -16.25 4.59
C SER A 267 -18.79 -16.68 4.49
N PHE A 268 -18.31 -17.45 5.46
CA PHE A 268 -16.93 -17.95 5.47
C PHE A 268 -16.55 -18.68 4.17
N PHE A 269 -17.43 -19.52 3.63
CA PHE A 269 -17.17 -20.25 2.38
C PHE A 269 -17.12 -19.33 1.16
N SER A 270 -17.94 -18.27 1.13
CA SER A 270 -17.87 -17.25 0.08
C SER A 270 -16.54 -16.49 0.12
N LYS A 271 -16.09 -16.09 1.31
CA LYS A 271 -14.76 -15.47 1.50
C LYS A 271 -13.64 -16.41 1.07
N LEU A 272 -13.72 -17.68 1.43
CA LEU A 272 -12.74 -18.68 1.01
C LEU A 272 -12.73 -18.87 -0.52
N GLY A 273 -13.90 -18.90 -1.17
CA GLY A 273 -14.01 -18.95 -2.63
C GLY A 273 -13.34 -17.74 -3.31
N GLU A 274 -13.58 -16.54 -2.78
CA GLU A 274 -12.97 -15.32 -3.32
C GLU A 274 -11.44 -15.27 -3.08
N PHE A 275 -10.96 -15.78 -1.94
CA PHE A 275 -9.53 -15.99 -1.69
C PHE A 275 -8.91 -16.87 -2.78
N PHE A 276 -9.50 -18.03 -3.05
CA PHE A 276 -8.98 -18.96 -4.05
C PHE A 276 -9.01 -18.38 -5.46
N LYS A 277 -10.05 -17.64 -5.82
CA LYS A 277 -10.15 -16.94 -7.11
C LYS A 277 -9.01 -15.93 -7.29
N ARG A 278 -8.74 -15.11 -6.28
CA ARG A 278 -7.65 -14.12 -6.30
C ARG A 278 -6.27 -14.77 -6.26
N TYR A 279 -6.11 -15.82 -5.47
CA TYR A 279 -4.92 -16.67 -5.45
C TYR A 279 -4.59 -17.22 -6.85
N LEU A 280 -5.58 -17.78 -7.55
CA LEU A 280 -5.39 -18.31 -8.91
C LEU A 280 -5.05 -17.21 -9.91
N LYS A 281 -5.69 -16.03 -9.80
CA LYS A 281 -5.33 -14.85 -10.60
C LYS A 281 -3.87 -14.43 -10.37
N GLY A 282 -3.37 -14.54 -9.13
CA GLY A 282 -1.97 -14.28 -8.79
C GLY A 282 -0.96 -15.24 -9.42
N LEU A 283 -1.39 -16.45 -9.82
CA LEU A 283 -0.57 -17.44 -10.54
C LEU A 283 -0.83 -17.47 -12.05
N ASP A 284 -1.80 -16.69 -12.54
CA ASP A 284 -2.21 -16.72 -13.94
C ASP A 284 -1.03 -16.37 -14.85
N PRO A 285 -0.61 -17.27 -15.78
CA PRO A 285 0.45 -16.97 -16.73
C PRO A 285 0.19 -15.72 -17.57
N ARG A 286 -1.08 -15.35 -17.82
CA ARG A 286 -1.45 -14.12 -18.53
C ARG A 286 -1.06 -12.88 -17.72
N TYR A 287 -1.20 -12.93 -16.39
CA TYR A 287 -0.79 -11.83 -15.50
C TYR A 287 0.73 -11.62 -15.53
N TRP A 288 1.50 -12.71 -15.57
CA TRP A 288 2.96 -12.66 -15.51
C TRP A 288 3.66 -12.44 -16.85
N PHE A 289 3.15 -13.02 -17.95
CA PHE A 289 3.86 -13.10 -19.23
C PHE A 289 3.22 -12.31 -20.36
N LEU A 290 2.10 -11.61 -20.11
CA LEU A 290 1.49 -10.67 -21.04
C LEU A 290 1.39 -9.27 -20.39
N PRO A 291 1.45 -8.19 -21.18
CA PRO A 291 1.05 -6.87 -20.70
C PRO A 291 -0.40 -6.91 -20.21
N ASN A 292 -0.68 -6.29 -19.06
CA ASN A 292 -2.01 -6.27 -18.46
C ASN A 292 -2.47 -4.82 -18.19
N GLN A 293 -3.76 -4.65 -17.91
CA GLN A 293 -4.36 -3.37 -17.48
C GLN A 293 -4.96 -3.48 -16.07
N THR A 294 -4.60 -4.54 -15.34
CA THR A 294 -5.09 -4.80 -13.98
C THR A 294 -4.34 -3.96 -12.97
N ASP A 295 -3.03 -3.81 -13.14
CA ASP A 295 -2.21 -2.97 -12.27
C ASP A 295 -2.31 -1.50 -12.67
N LEU A 296 -2.14 -0.62 -11.68
CA LEU A 296 -2.01 0.81 -11.91
C LEU A 296 -0.84 1.11 -12.85
N ILE A 297 -1.02 2.09 -13.75
CA ILE A 297 -0.04 2.40 -14.80
C ILE A 297 1.36 2.72 -14.26
N ARG A 298 1.43 3.35 -13.08
CA ARG A 298 2.68 3.68 -12.37
C ARG A 298 3.45 2.46 -11.86
N HIS A 299 2.83 1.29 -11.81
CA HIS A 299 3.48 0.02 -11.44
C HIS A 299 3.76 -0.87 -12.66
N GLN A 300 3.71 -0.31 -13.87
CA GLN A 300 3.89 -1.04 -15.12
C GLN A 300 5.04 -0.48 -15.96
N MET A 301 5.73 -1.39 -16.65
CA MET A 301 6.64 -1.07 -17.74
C MET A 301 5.83 -1.13 -19.04
N LYS A 302 5.52 0.03 -19.66
CA LYS A 302 4.54 0.11 -20.76
C LYS A 302 4.83 -0.88 -21.89
N GLY A 303 3.83 -1.72 -22.21
CA GLY A 303 3.92 -2.73 -23.27
C GLY A 303 4.80 -3.94 -22.94
N MET A 304 5.33 -4.04 -21.71
CA MET A 304 6.10 -5.19 -21.23
C MET A 304 5.24 -6.03 -20.26
N ALA A 305 5.52 -7.33 -20.21
CA ALA A 305 4.98 -8.21 -19.19
C ALA A 305 5.77 -8.08 -17.88
N HIS A 306 5.18 -8.47 -16.74
CA HIS A 306 5.86 -8.45 -15.44
C HIS A 306 7.12 -9.32 -15.39
N PHE A 307 7.07 -10.45 -16.10
CA PHE A 307 8.19 -11.37 -16.29
C PHE A 307 8.47 -11.56 -17.79
N PRO A 308 9.74 -11.64 -18.24
CA PRO A 308 10.06 -11.74 -19.66
C PRO A 308 9.40 -12.96 -20.31
N ARG A 309 8.57 -12.71 -21.33
CA ARG A 309 7.85 -13.76 -22.06
C ARG A 309 8.79 -14.81 -22.66
N LEU A 310 10.00 -14.40 -23.08
CA LEU A 310 11.03 -15.30 -23.61
C LEU A 310 11.56 -16.30 -22.56
N LEU A 311 11.41 -16.01 -21.27
CA LEU A 311 11.81 -16.93 -20.20
C LEU A 311 10.72 -17.94 -19.83
N SER A 312 9.49 -17.79 -20.34
CA SER A 312 8.37 -18.68 -19.99
C SER A 312 8.60 -20.16 -20.35
N PRO A 313 9.24 -20.54 -21.49
CA PRO A 313 9.51 -21.95 -21.77
C PRO A 313 10.52 -22.55 -20.79
N PHE A 314 11.49 -21.76 -20.32
CA PHE A 314 12.46 -22.20 -19.32
C PHE A 314 11.81 -22.33 -17.94
N ILE A 315 10.89 -21.44 -17.57
CA ILE A 315 10.12 -21.58 -16.34
C ILE A 315 9.28 -22.86 -16.38
N ALA A 316 8.56 -23.12 -17.48
CA ALA A 316 7.79 -24.35 -17.65
C ALA A 316 8.67 -25.60 -17.52
N LEU A 317 9.84 -25.61 -18.17
CA LEU A 317 10.81 -26.70 -18.03
C LEU A 317 11.35 -26.84 -16.60
N GLY A 318 11.59 -25.71 -15.92
CA GLY A 318 11.98 -25.65 -14.52
C GLY A 318 10.92 -26.27 -13.60
N ILE A 319 9.64 -25.94 -13.82
CA ILE A 319 8.50 -26.51 -13.09
C ILE A 319 8.42 -28.02 -13.32
N ILE A 320 8.47 -28.48 -14.57
CA ILE A 320 8.45 -29.91 -14.91
C ILE A 320 9.60 -30.65 -14.19
N LYS A 321 10.81 -30.10 -14.21
CA LYS A 321 11.94 -30.69 -13.49
C LYS A 321 11.79 -30.67 -11.97
N ALA A 322 11.19 -29.63 -11.42
CA ALA A 322 10.95 -29.54 -9.98
C ALA A 322 9.88 -30.55 -9.52
N LEU A 323 8.80 -30.71 -10.28
CA LEU A 323 7.76 -31.70 -10.02
C LEU A 323 8.28 -33.15 -10.10
N THR A 324 9.21 -33.43 -11.03
CA THR A 324 9.84 -34.77 -11.10
C THR A 324 10.87 -35.02 -10.00
N LYS A 325 11.32 -33.97 -9.28
CA LYS A 325 12.35 -34.04 -8.25
C LYS A 325 11.86 -33.62 -6.86
N LEU A 326 10.57 -33.74 -6.58
CA LEU A 326 9.98 -33.37 -5.27
C LEU A 326 10.60 -34.09 -4.07
N LYS A 327 11.25 -35.25 -4.25
CA LYS A 327 12.00 -35.92 -3.18
C LYS A 327 13.25 -35.14 -2.74
N ASN A 328 13.80 -34.28 -3.61
CA ASN A 328 14.92 -33.41 -3.28
C ASN A 328 14.41 -32.13 -2.59
N PRO A 329 14.85 -31.82 -1.36
CA PRO A 329 14.36 -30.67 -0.61
C PRO A 329 14.48 -29.33 -1.36
N ALA A 330 15.55 -29.12 -2.13
CA ALA A 330 15.74 -27.87 -2.87
C ALA A 330 14.69 -27.67 -3.96
N TRP A 331 14.42 -28.71 -4.75
CA TRP A 331 13.45 -28.66 -5.85
C TRP A 331 12.02 -28.54 -5.34
N ARG A 332 11.73 -29.21 -4.23
CA ARG A 332 10.43 -29.09 -3.55
C ARG A 332 10.21 -27.70 -2.97
N LEU A 333 11.24 -27.10 -2.37
CA LEU A 333 11.17 -25.73 -1.85
C LEU A 333 10.80 -24.73 -2.95
N ALA A 334 11.35 -24.87 -4.15
CA ALA A 334 11.01 -24.01 -5.28
C ALA A 334 9.51 -24.06 -5.63
N ILE A 335 8.89 -25.24 -5.57
CA ILE A 335 7.44 -25.42 -5.78
C ILE A 335 6.62 -24.85 -4.62
N ILE A 336 7.02 -25.11 -3.37
CA ILE A 336 6.34 -24.53 -2.19
C ILE A 336 6.37 -22.99 -2.27
N ALA A 337 7.52 -22.41 -2.58
CA ALA A 337 7.66 -20.96 -2.74
C ALA A 337 6.77 -20.42 -3.86
N LEU A 338 6.68 -21.10 -5.02
CA LEU A 338 5.79 -20.71 -6.11
C LEU A 338 4.32 -20.73 -5.68
N LEU A 339 3.88 -21.79 -5.01
CA LEU A 339 2.48 -21.94 -4.59
C LEU A 339 2.10 -20.98 -3.47
N VAL A 340 3.01 -20.64 -2.57
CA VAL A 340 2.68 -19.76 -1.43
C VAL A 340 2.75 -18.27 -1.79
N ALA A 341 3.58 -17.89 -2.77
CA ALA A 341 3.81 -16.50 -3.15
C ALA A 341 2.56 -15.61 -3.38
N PRO A 342 1.49 -16.05 -4.08
CA PRO A 342 0.29 -15.22 -4.30
C PRO A 342 -0.61 -15.06 -3.07
N SER A 343 -0.35 -15.76 -1.96
CA SER A 343 -1.25 -15.81 -0.81
C SER A 343 -1.45 -14.46 -0.12
N GLY A 344 -0.42 -13.61 -0.10
CA GLY A 344 -0.52 -12.24 0.41
C GLY A 344 -1.44 -11.35 -0.42
N ALA A 345 -1.29 -11.39 -1.75
CA ALA A 345 -2.13 -10.65 -2.67
C ALA A 345 -3.60 -11.11 -2.63
N ALA A 346 -3.84 -12.39 -2.34
CA ALA A 346 -5.17 -12.96 -2.24
C ALA A 346 -6.00 -12.45 -1.05
N LEU A 347 -5.38 -11.84 -0.02
CA LEU A 347 -6.09 -11.24 1.12
C LEU A 347 -6.83 -9.94 0.77
N ALA A 348 -6.42 -9.27 -0.30
CA ALA A 348 -7.07 -8.06 -0.78
C ALA A 348 -7.40 -8.26 -2.26
N ASP A 349 -6.69 -7.58 -3.15
CA ASP A 349 -6.76 -7.83 -4.59
C ASP A 349 -5.38 -7.97 -5.21
N VAL A 350 -5.32 -8.72 -6.32
CA VAL A 350 -4.08 -8.96 -7.06
C VAL A 350 -3.57 -7.65 -7.64
N ALA A 351 -2.43 -7.21 -7.14
CA ALA A 351 -1.64 -6.10 -7.63
C ALA A 351 -0.16 -6.47 -7.60
N ILE A 352 0.65 -5.94 -8.51
CA ILE A 352 2.04 -6.36 -8.68
C ILE A 352 2.87 -6.05 -7.43
N THR A 353 2.59 -4.94 -6.74
CA THR A 353 3.21 -4.59 -5.47
C THR A 353 2.93 -5.61 -4.36
N ARG A 354 1.75 -6.27 -4.37
CA ARG A 354 1.40 -7.32 -3.39
C ARG A 354 1.86 -8.72 -3.80
N ASN A 355 2.06 -8.95 -5.10
CA ASN A 355 2.42 -10.25 -5.67
C ASN A 355 3.89 -10.34 -6.14
N LEU A 356 4.68 -9.28 -5.94
CA LEU A 356 6.06 -9.16 -6.42
C LEU A 356 6.94 -10.33 -5.97
N VAL A 357 6.70 -10.86 -4.77
CA VAL A 357 7.47 -11.99 -4.21
C VAL A 357 7.52 -13.23 -5.09
N THR A 358 6.51 -13.42 -5.96
CA THR A 358 6.46 -14.51 -6.94
C THR A 358 7.61 -14.45 -7.96
N VAL A 359 8.27 -13.29 -8.16
CA VAL A 359 9.46 -13.20 -9.01
C VAL A 359 10.61 -14.09 -8.50
N VAL A 360 10.69 -14.35 -7.19
CA VAL A 360 11.74 -15.20 -6.58
C VAL A 360 11.66 -16.64 -7.08
N PRO A 361 10.54 -17.37 -6.87
CA PRO A 361 10.42 -18.73 -7.41
C PRO A 361 10.44 -18.76 -8.94
N LEU A 362 9.86 -17.77 -9.65
CA LEU A 362 9.92 -17.73 -11.11
C LEU A 362 11.35 -17.58 -11.65
N ALA A 363 12.16 -16.70 -11.06
CA ALA A 363 13.58 -16.54 -11.43
C ALA A 363 14.39 -17.82 -11.14
N MET A 364 14.11 -18.48 -10.01
CA MET A 364 14.73 -19.77 -9.68
C MET A 364 14.38 -20.84 -10.73
N LEU A 365 13.10 -21.00 -11.06
CA LEU A 365 12.63 -21.97 -12.06
C LEU A 365 13.15 -21.65 -13.46
N ALA A 366 13.23 -20.36 -13.84
CA ALA A 366 13.84 -19.93 -15.10
C ALA A 366 15.30 -20.37 -15.19
N CYS A 367 16.10 -20.17 -14.13
CA CYS A 367 17.50 -20.61 -14.09
C CYS A 367 17.64 -22.13 -14.19
N LEU A 368 16.77 -22.89 -13.50
CA LEU A 368 16.77 -24.36 -13.55
C LEU A 368 16.42 -24.89 -14.95
N GLY A 369 15.47 -24.25 -15.65
CA GLY A 369 15.12 -24.59 -17.03
C GLY A 369 16.17 -24.15 -18.04
N LEU A 370 16.81 -23.00 -17.85
CA LEU A 370 17.93 -22.56 -18.68
C LEU A 370 19.10 -23.54 -18.58
N ASP A 371 19.47 -23.94 -17.35
CA ASP A 371 20.52 -24.92 -17.14
C ASP A 371 20.18 -26.26 -17.81
N ALA A 372 18.93 -26.72 -17.66
CA ALA A 372 18.43 -27.91 -18.30
C ALA A 372 18.62 -27.90 -19.83
N GLN A 373 18.18 -26.82 -20.48
CA GLN A 373 18.24 -26.67 -21.92
C GLN A 373 19.68 -26.53 -22.42
N LEU A 374 20.49 -25.73 -21.73
CA LEU A 374 21.88 -25.50 -22.12
C LEU A 374 22.74 -26.75 -21.94
N ASN A 375 22.52 -27.55 -20.89
CA ASN A 375 23.20 -28.83 -20.73
C ASN A 375 22.81 -29.83 -21.83
N TRP A 376 21.53 -29.87 -22.21
CA TRP A 376 21.08 -30.70 -23.35
C TRP A 376 21.74 -30.28 -24.68
N LEU A 377 21.87 -28.98 -24.94
CA LEU A 377 22.56 -28.45 -26.12
C LEU A 377 24.08 -28.69 -26.08
N ALA A 378 24.70 -28.54 -24.90
CA ALA A 378 26.15 -28.66 -24.70
C ALA A 378 26.66 -30.10 -24.84
N ASN A 379 25.80 -31.11 -24.65
CA ASN A 379 26.13 -32.52 -24.90
C ASN A 379 26.37 -32.84 -26.40
N LYS A 380 26.26 -31.86 -27.30
CA LYS A 380 26.61 -31.97 -28.72
C LYS A 380 28.02 -31.39 -28.95
N PRO A 381 29.02 -32.20 -29.39
CA PRO A 381 30.45 -31.94 -29.17
C PRO A 381 31.06 -30.72 -29.89
N LYS A 382 30.36 -30.07 -30.84
CA LYS A 382 30.95 -28.99 -31.66
C LYS A 382 30.45 -27.57 -31.35
N LYS A 383 29.52 -27.36 -30.39
CA LYS A 383 28.89 -26.03 -30.20
C LYS A 383 28.55 -25.64 -28.75
N ALA A 384 29.15 -26.22 -27.71
CA ALA A 384 28.72 -25.99 -26.32
C ALA A 384 28.80 -24.51 -25.83
N LEU A 385 29.73 -23.71 -26.35
CA LEU A 385 29.93 -22.31 -25.91
C LEU A 385 28.94 -21.32 -26.57
N VAL A 386 28.52 -21.59 -27.82
CA VAL A 386 27.74 -20.65 -28.63
C VAL A 386 26.34 -20.38 -28.02
N PRO A 387 25.54 -21.39 -27.62
CA PRO A 387 24.24 -21.16 -26.98
C PRO A 387 24.36 -20.36 -25.68
N VAL A 388 25.42 -20.61 -24.90
CA VAL A 388 25.66 -19.89 -23.64
C VAL A 388 25.94 -18.41 -23.92
N LEU A 389 26.84 -18.12 -24.88
CA LEU A 389 27.16 -16.75 -25.28
C LEU A 389 25.91 -16.01 -25.81
N LEU A 390 25.10 -16.67 -26.64
CA LEU A 390 23.86 -16.09 -27.17
C LEU A 390 22.86 -15.76 -26.07
N VAL A 391 22.70 -16.64 -25.07
CA VAL A 391 21.82 -16.38 -23.92
C VAL A 391 22.35 -15.20 -23.09
N ILE A 392 23.66 -15.16 -22.78
CA ILE A 392 24.25 -14.01 -22.08
C ILE A 392 23.99 -12.73 -22.87
N LEU A 393 24.32 -12.71 -24.16
CA LEU A 393 24.18 -11.53 -25.02
C LEU A 393 22.72 -11.07 -25.06
N ALA A 394 21.77 -11.99 -25.20
CA ALA A 394 20.35 -11.67 -25.20
C ALA A 394 19.88 -11.07 -23.86
N LEU A 395 20.32 -11.63 -22.73
CA LEU A 395 19.98 -11.10 -21.39
C LEU A 395 20.59 -9.71 -21.18
N VAL A 396 21.88 -9.53 -21.49
CA VAL A 396 22.59 -8.24 -21.37
C VAL A 396 21.94 -7.19 -22.28
N ALA A 397 21.73 -7.52 -23.56
CA ALA A 397 21.09 -6.61 -24.51
C ALA A 397 19.68 -6.23 -24.07
N SER A 398 18.89 -7.18 -23.56
CA SER A 398 17.53 -6.91 -23.06
C SER A 398 17.55 -6.00 -21.83
N THR A 399 18.45 -6.23 -20.87
CA THR A 399 18.60 -5.38 -19.68
C THR A 399 19.05 -3.97 -20.05
N VAL A 400 20.01 -3.82 -20.96
CA VAL A 400 20.49 -2.51 -21.44
C VAL A 400 19.39 -1.79 -22.21
N PHE A 401 18.69 -2.48 -23.11
CA PHE A 401 17.56 -1.92 -23.86
C PHE A 401 16.42 -1.47 -22.95
N MET A 402 16.07 -2.28 -21.95
CA MET A 402 15.04 -1.94 -20.96
C MET A 402 15.44 -0.70 -20.15
N THR A 403 16.69 -0.63 -19.68
CA THR A 403 17.21 0.51 -18.92
C THR A 403 17.20 1.78 -19.77
N HIS A 404 17.72 1.70 -21.00
CA HIS A 404 17.71 2.81 -21.95
C HIS A 404 16.28 3.30 -22.23
N THR A 405 15.36 2.39 -22.55
CA THR A 405 13.96 2.72 -22.86
C THR A 405 13.24 3.32 -21.65
N ALA A 406 13.48 2.81 -20.44
CA ALA A 406 12.93 3.36 -19.21
C ALA A 406 13.40 4.81 -18.97
N ILE A 407 14.66 5.12 -19.26
CA ILE A 407 15.18 6.48 -19.04
C ILE A 407 14.71 7.44 -20.13
N THR A 408 14.73 7.02 -21.40
CA THR A 408 14.50 7.94 -22.53
C THR A 408 13.03 8.05 -22.93
N LYS A 409 12.19 7.05 -22.63
CA LYS A 409 10.79 7.02 -23.10
C LYS A 409 9.76 6.96 -21.98
N ALA A 410 10.11 6.56 -20.76
CA ALA A 410 9.13 6.48 -19.67
C ALA A 410 8.44 7.79 -19.32
N PRO A 411 9.10 8.98 -19.40
CA PRO A 411 8.42 10.25 -19.15
C PRO A 411 7.17 10.46 -19.98
N THR A 412 7.07 9.85 -21.17
CA THR A 412 5.92 10.01 -22.08
C THR A 412 5.18 8.68 -22.34
N TRP A 413 5.43 7.63 -21.56
CA TRP A 413 4.71 6.37 -21.70
C TRP A 413 3.23 6.55 -21.40
N TYR A 414 2.91 7.19 -20.29
CA TYR A 414 1.54 7.49 -19.89
C TYR A 414 1.40 9.00 -19.76
N GLN A 415 0.26 9.51 -20.22
CA GLN A 415 0.00 10.96 -20.33
C GLN A 415 -0.88 11.48 -19.19
N ASP A 416 -1.38 10.57 -18.35
CA ASP A 416 -2.05 10.93 -17.11
C ASP A 416 -1.00 11.09 -16.00
N TYR A 417 -0.67 12.33 -15.69
CA TYR A 417 0.32 12.70 -14.66
C TYR A 417 -0.31 12.99 -13.29
N GLY A 418 -1.64 13.02 -13.19
CA GLY A 418 -2.38 13.40 -11.99
C GLY A 418 -2.57 12.26 -11.00
N LEU A 419 -3.56 12.44 -10.11
CA LEU A 419 -3.82 11.59 -8.95
C LEU A 419 -4.01 10.11 -9.30
N TYR A 420 -4.78 9.82 -10.34
CA TYR A 420 -5.09 8.45 -10.74
C TYR A 420 -4.00 7.83 -11.62
N GLY A 421 -3.14 8.65 -12.21
CA GLY A 421 -2.09 8.24 -13.13
C GLY A 421 -0.71 8.09 -12.49
N MET A 422 0.25 8.85 -13.02
CA MET A 422 1.66 8.79 -12.62
C MET A 422 1.94 9.51 -11.30
N GLN A 423 1.11 10.46 -10.86
CA GLN A 423 1.38 11.31 -9.69
C GLN A 423 2.77 11.98 -9.78
N TRP A 424 2.98 12.70 -10.88
CA TRP A 424 4.25 13.36 -11.18
C TRP A 424 4.25 14.80 -10.64
N GLY A 425 5.45 15.32 -10.33
CA GLY A 425 5.66 16.74 -10.05
C GLY A 425 6.19 17.06 -8.66
N GLY A 426 6.32 16.09 -7.74
CA GLY A 426 6.76 16.37 -6.37
C GLY A 426 8.08 17.15 -6.26
N ARG A 427 9.12 16.73 -7.00
CA ARG A 427 10.41 17.42 -7.01
C ARG A 427 10.34 18.74 -7.78
N GLU A 428 9.79 18.68 -8.98
CA GLU A 428 9.75 19.81 -9.91
C GLU A 428 8.91 20.94 -9.34
N LEU A 429 7.69 20.66 -8.87
CA LEU A 429 6.80 21.63 -8.23
C LEU A 429 7.43 22.23 -6.98
N SER A 430 8.06 21.42 -6.13
CA SER A 430 8.74 21.93 -4.93
C SER A 430 9.91 22.86 -5.26
N ALA A 431 10.65 22.58 -6.34
CA ALA A 431 11.73 23.45 -6.81
C ALA A 431 11.19 24.79 -7.38
N GLU A 432 10.08 24.74 -8.12
CA GLU A 432 9.39 25.94 -8.62
C GLU A 432 8.82 26.76 -7.46
N ILE A 433 8.20 26.13 -6.45
CA ILE A 433 7.70 26.80 -5.24
C ILE A 433 8.84 27.53 -4.52
N LYS A 434 9.99 26.88 -4.31
CA LYS A 434 11.16 27.51 -3.67
C LYS A 434 11.65 28.74 -4.45
N SER A 435 11.71 28.63 -5.78
CA SER A 435 12.16 29.73 -6.64
C SER A 435 11.16 30.89 -6.60
N PHE A 436 9.87 30.58 -6.77
CA PHE A 436 8.79 31.57 -6.71
C PHE A 436 8.73 32.29 -5.36
N GLN A 437 8.87 31.57 -4.25
CA GLN A 437 8.84 32.16 -2.91
C GLN A 437 10.07 33.04 -2.63
N ALA A 438 11.23 32.73 -3.23
CA ALA A 438 12.41 33.58 -3.12
C ALA A 438 12.26 34.90 -3.89
N GLU A 439 11.54 34.88 -5.02
CA GLU A 439 11.23 36.07 -5.82
C GLU A 439 10.07 36.91 -5.23
N HIS A 440 9.13 36.24 -4.55
CA HIS A 440 7.90 36.83 -4.01
C HIS A 440 7.70 36.48 -2.51
N PRO A 441 8.56 36.98 -1.60
CA PRO A 441 8.52 36.63 -0.18
C PRO A 441 7.24 37.09 0.54
N GLU A 442 6.52 38.06 -0.02
CA GLU A 442 5.25 38.57 0.49
C GLU A 442 4.03 37.70 0.14
N LYS A 443 4.17 36.81 -0.85
CA LYS A 443 3.05 36.00 -1.35
C LYS A 443 2.83 34.76 -0.49
N LYS A 444 1.56 34.48 -0.19
CA LYS A 444 1.11 33.27 0.49
C LYS A 444 0.77 32.20 -0.55
N ILE A 445 1.58 31.16 -0.63
CA ILE A 445 1.39 30.07 -1.59
C ILE A 445 0.47 29.00 -0.99
N ILE A 446 -0.59 28.67 -1.73
CA ILE A 446 -1.55 27.61 -1.40
C ILE A 446 -1.43 26.53 -2.46
N VAL A 447 -0.97 25.34 -2.07
CA VAL A 447 -0.72 24.22 -2.98
C VAL A 447 -1.84 23.21 -2.88
N SER A 448 -2.49 22.95 -4.01
CA SER A 448 -3.55 21.96 -4.08
C SER A 448 -3.06 20.56 -3.73
N PRO A 449 -3.82 19.79 -2.94
CA PRO A 449 -3.54 18.39 -2.70
C PRO A 449 -4.07 17.43 -3.79
N THR A 450 -4.76 17.92 -4.83
CA THR A 450 -5.55 17.06 -5.74
C THR A 450 -4.76 16.30 -6.80
N TRP A 451 -3.44 16.45 -6.86
CA TRP A 451 -2.59 15.89 -7.93
C TRP A 451 -1.85 14.60 -7.53
N ALA A 452 -1.71 14.29 -6.24
CA ALA A 452 -1.08 13.07 -5.75
C ALA A 452 -1.62 12.65 -4.39
N ASN A 453 -1.35 11.42 -3.97
CA ASN A 453 -1.71 10.96 -2.62
C ASN A 453 -0.76 11.57 -1.59
N ASN A 454 -1.29 12.05 -0.45
CA ASN A 454 -0.52 12.62 0.66
C ASN A 454 0.52 13.64 0.18
N THR A 455 0.06 14.66 -0.53
CA THR A 455 0.90 15.72 -1.10
C THR A 455 1.69 16.48 -0.05
N ASP A 456 1.12 16.63 1.15
CA ASP A 456 1.77 17.18 2.34
C ASP A 456 3.09 16.45 2.66
N VAL A 457 3.10 15.12 2.61
CA VAL A 457 4.31 14.31 2.84
C VAL A 457 5.34 14.52 1.73
N ILE A 458 4.89 14.59 0.47
CA ILE A 458 5.77 14.83 -0.67
C ILE A 458 6.42 16.22 -0.56
N LEU A 459 5.61 17.24 -0.24
CA LEU A 459 6.08 18.60 -0.05
C LEU A 459 7.01 18.69 1.15
N SER A 460 6.70 18.03 2.28
CA SER A 460 7.56 18.01 3.49
C SER A 460 8.95 17.46 3.16
N PHE A 461 9.01 16.38 2.38
CA PHE A 461 10.27 15.78 1.96
C PHE A 461 11.17 16.76 1.17
N PHE A 462 10.61 17.65 0.35
CA PHE A 462 11.40 18.56 -0.47
C PHE A 462 11.55 19.97 0.11
N LEU A 463 10.54 20.47 0.84
CA LEU A 463 10.46 21.83 1.37
C LEU A 463 10.85 21.92 2.86
N GLY A 464 10.76 20.81 3.60
CA GLY A 464 10.97 20.74 5.04
C GLY A 464 9.66 20.74 5.86
N ASP A 465 9.80 20.43 7.15
CA ASP A 465 8.75 20.45 8.17
C ASP A 465 9.18 21.43 9.29
N PRO A 466 8.41 22.48 9.63
CA PRO A 466 7.09 22.83 9.10
C PRO A 466 7.13 23.29 7.64
N LEU A 467 6.03 23.01 6.93
CA LEU A 467 5.87 23.40 5.53
C LEU A 467 5.87 24.93 5.37
N PRO A 468 6.60 25.49 4.39
CA PRO A 468 6.60 26.93 4.11
C PRO A 468 5.39 27.38 3.27
N VAL A 469 4.46 26.46 2.96
CA VAL A 469 3.27 26.67 2.13
C VAL A 469 2.03 26.08 2.82
N GLU A 470 0.85 26.57 2.45
CA GLU A 470 -0.41 25.95 2.87
C GLU A 470 -0.81 24.86 1.89
N VAL A 471 -1.17 23.67 2.38
CA VAL A 471 -1.72 22.60 1.53
C VAL A 471 -3.24 22.68 1.60
N ASN A 472 -3.86 23.25 0.57
CA ASN A 472 -5.31 23.38 0.48
C ASN A 472 -5.76 23.54 -0.98
N SER A 473 -7.03 23.23 -1.28
CA SER A 473 -7.63 23.33 -2.60
C SER A 473 -8.42 24.63 -2.76
N ILE A 474 -8.48 25.17 -3.98
CA ILE A 474 -9.39 26.29 -4.29
C ILE A 474 -10.86 25.91 -4.09
N ASN A 475 -11.16 24.62 -4.03
CA ASN A 475 -12.49 24.11 -3.73
C ASN A 475 -13.00 24.63 -2.38
N ASP A 476 -12.13 24.87 -1.38
CA ASP A 476 -12.52 25.46 -0.10
C ASP A 476 -13.11 26.87 -0.28
N TRP A 477 -12.50 27.69 -1.13
CA TRP A 477 -12.98 29.04 -1.50
C TRP A 477 -14.15 29.00 -2.49
N THR A 478 -14.33 27.88 -3.18
CA THR A 478 -15.46 27.66 -4.10
C THR A 478 -16.68 27.21 -3.32
N PHE A 479 -16.50 26.43 -2.27
CA PHE A 479 -17.57 25.85 -1.46
C PHE A 479 -18.09 26.82 -0.39
N SER A 480 -17.18 27.50 0.30
CA SER A 480 -17.51 28.49 1.32
C SER A 480 -16.89 29.85 0.98
N LEU A 481 -17.61 30.93 1.29
CA LEU A 481 -17.05 32.26 1.19
C LEU A 481 -15.95 32.41 2.25
N ARG A 482 -14.71 32.60 1.79
CA ARG A 482 -13.53 32.76 2.65
C ARG A 482 -12.79 34.04 2.31
N GLU A 483 -11.92 34.49 3.21
CA GLU A 483 -11.02 35.59 2.91
C GLU A 483 -10.14 35.22 1.72
N LEU A 484 -10.13 36.12 0.73
CA LEU A 484 -9.35 35.99 -0.49
C LEU A 484 -8.61 37.30 -0.70
N ASP A 485 -7.28 37.22 -0.66
CA ASP A 485 -6.37 38.36 -0.75
C ASP A 485 -5.53 38.30 -2.04
N GLU A 486 -5.09 39.46 -2.54
CA GLU A 486 -4.24 39.60 -3.72
C GLU A 486 -2.83 38.99 -3.53
N ASN A 487 -2.43 38.71 -2.29
CA ASN A 487 -1.18 38.04 -1.99
C ASN A 487 -1.30 36.52 -1.95
N MET A 488 -2.50 35.95 -2.09
CA MET A 488 -2.69 34.52 -2.19
C MET A 488 -2.41 34.04 -3.61
N VAL A 489 -1.47 33.11 -3.74
CA VAL A 489 -1.13 32.44 -5.00
C VAL A 489 -1.54 30.99 -4.88
N PHE A 490 -2.50 30.58 -5.71
CA PHE A 490 -2.96 29.20 -5.76
C PHE A 490 -2.16 28.42 -6.78
N VAL A 491 -1.66 27.27 -6.36
CA VAL A 491 -0.91 26.32 -7.17
C VAL A 491 -1.78 25.09 -7.40
N MET A 492 -2.37 24.97 -8.59
CA MET A 492 -3.40 23.96 -8.87
C MET A 492 -3.23 23.28 -10.24
N PRO A 493 -3.66 22.01 -10.38
CA PRO A 493 -3.66 21.32 -11.66
C PRO A 493 -4.75 21.85 -12.62
N PRO A 494 -4.68 21.51 -13.92
CA PRO A 494 -5.61 22.03 -14.94
C PRO A 494 -7.09 21.73 -14.68
N GLU A 495 -7.40 20.57 -14.12
CA GLU A 495 -8.77 20.15 -13.80
C GLU A 495 -9.38 21.08 -12.75
N GLU A 496 -8.65 21.34 -11.67
CA GLU A 496 -9.08 22.24 -10.60
C GLU A 496 -9.20 23.68 -11.07
N PHE A 497 -8.27 24.14 -11.92
CA PHE A 497 -8.37 25.45 -12.55
C PHE A 497 -9.63 25.59 -13.44
N SER A 498 -9.95 24.52 -14.18
CA SER A 498 -11.15 24.48 -15.03
C SER A 498 -12.42 24.49 -14.18
N ASN A 499 -12.43 23.75 -13.07
CA ASN A 499 -13.55 23.73 -12.11
C ASN A 499 -13.75 25.09 -11.45
N ALA A 500 -12.67 25.77 -11.04
CA ALA A 500 -12.74 27.12 -10.48
C ALA A 500 -13.34 28.12 -11.48
N LYS A 501 -12.96 28.06 -12.76
CA LYS A 501 -13.59 28.88 -13.82
C LYS A 501 -15.06 28.53 -14.03
N ALA A 502 -15.39 27.24 -14.09
CA ALA A 502 -16.74 26.76 -14.32
C ALA A 502 -17.71 27.12 -13.18
N SER A 503 -17.19 27.35 -11.97
CA SER A 503 -18.00 27.76 -10.82
C SER A 503 -18.69 29.13 -10.99
N GLY A 504 -18.15 30.01 -11.85
CA GLY A 504 -18.65 31.38 -12.01
C GLY A 504 -18.45 32.30 -10.80
N LYS A 505 -17.71 31.87 -9.77
CA LYS A 505 -17.48 32.63 -8.53
C LYS A 505 -16.25 33.54 -8.58
N PHE A 506 -15.34 33.30 -9.50
CA PHE A 506 -14.06 34.00 -9.59
C PHE A 506 -13.88 34.72 -10.92
N THR A 507 -13.12 35.81 -10.90
CA THR A 507 -12.70 36.61 -12.06
C THR A 507 -11.22 36.96 -11.92
N ASP A 508 -10.67 37.58 -12.98
CA ASP A 508 -9.32 38.13 -13.04
C ASP A 508 -8.25 37.08 -12.73
N PHE A 509 -8.42 35.91 -13.33
CA PHE A 509 -7.44 34.83 -13.27
C PHE A 509 -6.13 35.26 -13.95
N GLU A 510 -5.15 35.66 -13.16
CA GLU A 510 -3.81 36.00 -13.63
C GLU A 510 -2.86 34.83 -13.36
N VAL A 511 -2.36 34.22 -14.44
CA VAL A 511 -1.35 33.16 -14.35
C VAL A 511 0.01 33.84 -14.23
N VAL A 512 0.54 33.86 -13.00
CA VAL A 512 1.84 34.47 -12.69
C VAL A 512 3.01 33.55 -13.01
N HIS A 513 2.79 32.23 -12.96
CA HIS A 513 3.78 31.22 -13.33
C HIS A 513 3.11 29.90 -13.72
N SER A 514 3.86 29.01 -14.38
CA SER A 514 3.36 27.69 -14.77
C SER A 514 4.46 26.64 -14.81
N LEU A 515 4.13 25.41 -14.43
CA LEU A 515 5.00 24.25 -14.58
C LEU A 515 4.38 23.26 -15.58
N ASN A 516 5.15 22.85 -16.58
CA ASN A 516 4.72 21.88 -17.58
C ASN A 516 4.97 20.43 -17.13
N TRP A 517 4.06 19.55 -17.50
CA TRP A 517 4.28 18.11 -17.45
C TRP A 517 5.31 17.67 -18.48
N PRO A 518 5.84 16.43 -18.37
CA PRO A 518 6.83 15.89 -19.32
C PRO A 518 6.39 15.87 -20.79
N ASN A 519 5.09 15.96 -21.08
CA ASN A 519 4.55 16.02 -22.45
C ASN A 519 4.51 17.44 -23.03
N GLY A 520 4.85 18.46 -22.24
CA GLY A 520 4.85 19.87 -22.63
C GLY A 520 3.55 20.62 -22.35
N GLU A 521 2.49 19.93 -21.92
CA GLU A 521 1.25 20.58 -21.46
C GLU A 521 1.45 21.18 -20.07
N THR A 522 0.74 22.26 -19.74
CA THR A 522 0.80 22.85 -18.41
C THR A 522 0.18 21.93 -17.38
N GLY A 523 0.97 21.54 -16.39
CA GLY A 523 0.59 20.61 -15.32
C GLY A 523 0.23 21.30 -14.02
N PHE A 524 0.77 22.49 -13.77
CA PHE A 524 0.43 23.32 -12.62
C PHE A 524 0.40 24.79 -13.02
N TYR A 525 -0.64 25.48 -12.57
CA TYR A 525 -0.77 26.93 -12.68
C TYR A 525 -0.50 27.56 -11.33
N PHE A 526 0.32 28.60 -11.30
CA PHE A 526 0.43 29.54 -10.18
C PHE A 526 -0.42 30.74 -10.57
N LEU A 527 -1.48 31.00 -9.82
CA LEU A 527 -2.42 32.04 -10.19
C LEU A 527 -2.92 32.84 -8.99
N THR A 528 -3.21 34.10 -9.25
CA THR A 528 -4.03 34.95 -8.40
C THR A 528 -5.43 35.05 -9.02
N LEU A 529 -6.42 35.29 -8.19
CA LEU A 529 -7.80 35.46 -8.61
C LEU A 529 -8.54 36.33 -7.58
N ARG A 530 -9.67 36.90 -7.97
CA ARG A 530 -10.61 37.54 -7.05
C ARG A 530 -12.01 36.98 -7.23
N TYR A 531 -12.85 37.18 -6.23
CA TYR A 531 -14.27 36.90 -6.38
C TYR A 531 -14.93 37.87 -7.37
N VAL A 532 -16.00 37.42 -8.02
CA VAL A 532 -16.90 38.31 -8.78
C VAL A 532 -17.62 39.29 -7.84
N ASP A 533 -18.01 40.45 -8.35
CA ASP A 533 -18.55 41.53 -7.51
C ASP A 533 -19.83 41.12 -6.74
N ASN A 534 -20.63 40.21 -7.30
CA ASN A 534 -21.88 39.70 -6.69
C ASN A 534 -21.71 38.32 -6.01
N VAL A 535 -20.50 37.94 -5.60
CA VAL A 535 -20.24 36.59 -5.06
C VAL A 535 -21.07 36.27 -3.81
N GLN A 536 -21.33 37.26 -2.96
CA GLN A 536 -22.13 37.06 -1.74
C GLN A 536 -23.52 36.52 -2.08
N GLU A 537 -24.18 37.11 -3.07
CA GLU A 537 -25.50 36.67 -3.53
C GLU A 537 -25.46 35.24 -4.08
N ILE A 538 -24.36 34.85 -4.73
CA ILE A 538 -24.17 33.49 -5.25
C ILE A 538 -24.10 32.50 -4.08
N PHE A 539 -23.26 32.76 -3.07
CA PHE A 539 -23.14 31.90 -1.90
C PHE A 539 -24.42 31.86 -1.07
N ASP A 540 -25.11 32.98 -0.87
CA ASP A 540 -26.37 33.04 -0.14
C ASP A 540 -27.45 32.20 -0.85
N ARG A 541 -27.53 32.29 -2.18
CA ARG A 541 -28.45 31.46 -2.97
C ARG A 541 -28.10 29.97 -2.88
N GLU A 542 -26.83 29.61 -2.97
CA GLU A 542 -26.42 28.22 -2.85
C GLU A 542 -26.65 27.67 -1.44
N ALA A 543 -26.43 28.46 -0.40
CA ALA A 543 -26.74 28.09 0.98
C ALA A 543 -28.25 27.85 1.17
N ILE A 544 -29.12 28.65 0.55
CA ILE A 544 -30.57 28.41 0.55
C ILE A 544 -30.90 27.08 -0.13
N VAL A 545 -30.24 26.76 -1.26
CA VAL A 545 -30.45 25.48 -1.97
C VAL A 545 -29.98 24.30 -1.13
N ARG A 546 -28.78 24.39 -0.55
CA ARG A 546 -28.20 23.32 0.29
C ARG A 546 -28.94 23.12 1.62
N ALA A 547 -29.64 24.15 2.11
CA ALA A 547 -30.52 24.06 3.28
C ALA A 547 -31.84 23.32 3.00
N GLN A 548 -32.21 23.10 1.73
CA GLN A 548 -33.41 22.33 1.41
C GLN A 548 -33.19 20.84 1.69
N PRO A 549 -34.17 20.16 2.33
CA PRO A 549 -34.08 18.73 2.53
C PRO A 549 -34.22 17.96 1.21
N GLU A 550 -33.59 16.80 1.15
CA GLU A 550 -33.71 15.82 0.07
C GLU A 550 -34.66 14.70 0.50
N ASP A 551 -35.53 14.27 -0.42
CA ASP A 551 -36.49 13.19 -0.19
C ASP A 551 -36.01 11.92 -0.89
N THR A 552 -35.82 10.86 -0.11
CA THR A 552 -35.42 9.53 -0.61
C THR A 552 -36.37 8.47 -0.10
N ILE A 553 -36.73 7.48 -0.93
CA ILE A 553 -37.49 6.30 -0.50
C ILE A 553 -36.52 5.16 -0.23
N ILE A 554 -36.56 4.60 0.98
CA ILE A 554 -35.76 3.42 1.36
C ILE A 554 -36.67 2.31 1.89
N ARG A 555 -36.19 1.07 1.82
CA ARG A 555 -36.90 -0.11 2.33
C ARG A 555 -36.49 -0.38 3.78
N LEU A 556 -37.40 -0.16 4.73
CA LEU A 556 -37.20 -0.45 6.17
C LEU A 556 -38.41 -1.19 6.72
N PHE A 557 -38.22 -2.11 7.68
CA PHE A 557 -39.31 -2.85 8.33
C PHE A 557 -40.33 -3.50 7.36
N ASP A 558 -39.84 -4.07 6.26
CA ASP A 558 -40.68 -4.64 5.18
C ASP A 558 -41.72 -3.67 4.60
N GLN A 559 -41.42 -2.37 4.59
CA GLN A 559 -42.20 -1.32 3.94
C GLN A 559 -41.31 -0.27 3.27
N ASP A 560 -41.88 0.50 2.35
CA ASP A 560 -41.20 1.64 1.74
C ASP A 560 -41.43 2.84 2.66
N VAL A 561 -40.34 3.51 3.04
CA VAL A 561 -40.35 4.63 3.98
C VAL A 561 -39.81 5.85 3.25
N LEU A 562 -40.62 6.92 3.22
CA LEU A 562 -40.17 8.21 2.72
C LEU A 562 -39.28 8.85 3.80
N VAL A 563 -38.05 9.17 3.42
CA VAL A 563 -37.05 9.81 4.29
C VAL A 563 -36.67 11.16 3.74
N SER A 564 -37.09 12.22 4.44
CA SER A 564 -36.67 13.60 4.18
C SER A 564 -35.48 13.94 5.07
N HIS A 565 -34.32 14.24 4.50
CA HIS A 565 -33.11 14.49 5.28
C HIS A 565 -32.34 15.73 4.82
N SER A 566 -31.53 16.31 5.70
CA SER A 566 -30.57 17.34 5.30
C SER A 566 -29.60 16.80 4.24
N LEU A 567 -29.10 17.67 3.36
CA LEU A 567 -28.20 17.28 2.29
C LEU A 567 -26.93 16.59 2.84
N LEU A 568 -26.56 15.47 2.24
CA LEU A 568 -25.42 14.65 2.63
C LEU A 568 -24.26 14.88 1.66
N ASP A 569 -23.04 14.88 2.18
CA ASP A 569 -21.82 14.99 1.36
C ASP A 569 -21.02 13.68 1.31
N ILE A 570 -21.23 12.78 2.26
CA ILE A 570 -20.75 11.41 2.27
C ILE A 570 -21.91 10.45 2.56
N GLY A 571 -21.92 9.34 1.82
CA GLY A 571 -22.85 8.23 2.02
C GLY A 571 -24.22 8.47 1.40
N HIS A 572 -25.03 7.42 1.44
CA HIS A 572 -26.45 7.48 1.11
C HIS A 572 -27.25 7.31 2.39
N ILE A 573 -28.44 7.92 2.49
CA ILE A 573 -29.28 7.81 3.69
C ILE A 573 -29.55 6.37 4.12
N SER A 574 -29.57 5.41 3.18
CA SER A 574 -29.68 3.98 3.46
C SER A 574 -28.54 3.42 4.33
N ASN A 575 -27.34 4.00 4.25
CA ASN A 575 -26.19 3.56 5.03
C ASN A 575 -26.41 3.77 6.53
N ALA A 576 -27.25 4.74 6.91
CA ALA A 576 -27.57 4.97 8.31
C ALA A 576 -28.47 3.88 8.91
N PHE A 577 -28.92 2.90 8.13
CA PHE A 577 -29.86 1.85 8.53
C PHE A 577 -29.46 0.46 7.99
N ASP A 578 -28.21 0.26 7.56
CA ASP A 578 -27.78 -0.97 6.88
C ASP A 578 -27.19 -2.03 7.83
N GLY A 579 -27.06 -1.71 9.12
CA GLY A 579 -26.48 -2.59 10.12
C GLY A 579 -24.96 -2.74 10.02
N ASP A 580 -24.27 -1.90 9.26
CA ASP A 580 -22.81 -1.90 9.08
C ASP A 580 -22.16 -0.64 9.67
N SER A 581 -21.63 -0.77 10.89
CA SER A 581 -20.84 0.29 11.55
C SER A 581 -19.57 0.78 10.82
N ASN A 582 -19.23 0.23 9.64
CA ASN A 582 -18.16 0.74 8.78
C ASN A 582 -18.65 1.64 7.64
N THR A 583 -19.95 1.67 7.37
CA THR A 583 -20.56 2.67 6.49
C THR A 583 -20.93 3.89 7.34
N LEU A 584 -21.07 5.05 6.68
CA LEU A 584 -21.51 6.27 7.37
C LEU A 584 -22.25 7.20 6.41
N ILE A 585 -23.05 8.07 7.01
CA ILE A 585 -23.52 9.29 6.39
C ILE A 585 -22.86 10.50 7.06
N ARG A 586 -22.65 11.55 6.27
CA ARG A 586 -22.17 12.84 6.77
C ARG A 586 -23.00 13.97 6.20
N GLY A 587 -23.48 14.84 7.09
CA GLY A 587 -24.18 16.05 6.71
C GLY A 587 -23.23 17.05 6.04
N LEU A 588 -23.71 17.71 4.99
CA LEU A 588 -22.93 18.70 4.26
C LEU A 588 -22.67 19.96 5.11
N GLU A 589 -23.72 20.63 5.59
CA GLU A 589 -23.59 21.86 6.41
C GLU A 589 -24.69 22.05 7.48
N ALA A 590 -25.66 21.14 7.56
CA ALA A 590 -26.80 21.29 8.47
C ALA A 590 -26.45 20.94 9.92
N ASN A 591 -26.67 21.89 10.83
CA ASN A 591 -26.57 21.70 12.28
C ASN A 591 -27.81 22.31 12.98
N PRO A 592 -28.84 21.51 13.29
CA PRO A 592 -28.83 20.06 13.35
C PRO A 592 -28.96 19.35 11.99
N LEU A 593 -28.29 18.21 11.85
CA LEU A 593 -28.56 17.23 10.81
C LEU A 593 -29.93 16.61 11.12
N SER A 594 -30.89 16.81 10.21
CA SER A 594 -32.28 16.39 10.40
C SER A 594 -32.63 15.23 9.48
N ILE A 595 -33.29 14.21 10.00
CA ILE A 595 -33.79 13.04 9.26
C ILE A 595 -35.23 12.80 9.69
N LYS A 596 -36.18 12.83 8.77
CA LYS A 596 -37.59 12.57 9.00
C LYS A 596 -38.02 11.33 8.22
N LEU A 597 -38.57 10.34 8.92
CA LEU A 597 -39.11 9.11 8.36
C LEU A 597 -40.64 9.12 8.45
N VAL A 598 -41.31 8.73 7.39
CA VAL A 598 -42.77 8.57 7.34
C VAL A 598 -43.10 7.11 7.01
N PHE A 599 -43.79 6.44 7.93
CA PHE A 599 -44.14 5.03 7.84
C PHE A 599 -45.57 4.87 7.31
N GLU A 600 -45.76 4.10 6.23
CA GLU A 600 -47.10 3.76 5.74
C GLU A 600 -47.85 2.85 6.72
N LYS A 601 -47.13 1.90 7.33
CA LYS A 601 -47.60 1.04 8.41
C LYS A 601 -46.90 1.48 9.69
N PRO A 602 -47.64 2.01 10.69
CA PRO A 602 -47.03 2.43 11.95
C PRO A 602 -46.21 1.31 12.59
N ILE A 603 -45.06 1.67 13.14
CA ILE A 603 -44.14 0.74 13.82
C ILE A 603 -44.14 0.99 15.33
N GLU A 604 -43.89 -0.06 16.11
CA GLU A 604 -43.72 0.09 17.55
C GLU A 604 -42.34 0.69 17.87
N MET A 605 -42.30 1.68 18.78
CA MET A 605 -41.07 2.36 19.16
C MET A 605 -41.12 2.80 20.62
N ARG A 606 -40.07 2.46 21.36
CA ARG A 606 -39.80 2.92 22.73
C ARG A 606 -38.62 3.88 22.80
N GLY A 607 -37.73 3.88 21.82
CA GLY A 607 -36.59 4.78 21.75
C GLY A 607 -35.82 4.64 20.46
N LEU A 608 -34.66 5.28 20.39
CA LEU A 608 -33.72 5.12 19.30
C LEU A 608 -32.29 5.36 19.77
N ARG A 609 -31.33 4.80 19.04
CA ARG A 609 -29.90 5.00 19.27
C ARG A 609 -29.17 5.30 17.97
N LEU A 610 -28.21 6.22 18.04
CA LEU A 610 -27.34 6.59 16.92
C LEU A 610 -25.90 6.27 17.26
N LEU A 611 -25.18 5.62 16.35
CA LEU A 611 -23.73 5.49 16.44
C LEU A 611 -23.09 6.76 15.86
N ILE A 612 -22.52 7.59 16.72
CA ILE A 612 -22.00 8.92 16.36
C ILE A 612 -20.50 9.05 16.66
N GLY A 613 -19.90 10.12 16.13
CA GLY A 613 -18.48 10.43 16.30
C GLY A 613 -18.13 11.08 17.64
N LEU A 614 -16.89 11.56 17.74
CA LEU A 614 -16.31 12.12 18.95
C LEU A 614 -16.95 13.42 19.48
N PRO A 615 -17.43 14.39 18.66
CA PRO A 615 -17.85 15.69 19.17
C PRO A 615 -19.03 15.64 20.15
N PRO A 616 -19.06 16.54 21.18
CA PRO A 616 -20.24 16.71 22.03
C PRO A 616 -21.48 16.99 21.18
N SER A 617 -22.55 16.24 21.42
CA SER A 617 -23.73 16.24 20.56
C SER A 617 -25.03 16.21 21.35
N VAL A 618 -26.08 16.79 20.79
CA VAL A 618 -27.45 16.77 21.33
C VAL A 618 -28.33 16.04 20.33
N LEU A 619 -28.90 14.92 20.75
CA LEU A 619 -29.88 14.14 20.00
C LEU A 619 -31.29 14.53 20.47
N ILE A 620 -32.16 14.88 19.54
CA ILE A 620 -33.58 15.09 19.77
C ILE A 620 -34.36 14.19 18.81
N ALA A 621 -35.26 13.39 19.36
CA ALA A 621 -36.18 12.54 18.65
C ALA A 621 -37.62 13.01 18.89
N GLU A 622 -38.38 13.18 17.81
CA GLU A 622 -39.78 13.57 17.84
C GLU A 622 -40.61 12.51 17.09
N ILE A 623 -41.64 11.97 17.74
CA ILE A 623 -42.50 10.93 17.16
C ILE A 623 -43.94 11.42 17.08
N LYS A 624 -44.63 11.07 16.01
CA LYS A 624 -46.07 11.25 15.85
C LYS A 624 -46.78 9.91 15.95
N VAL A 625 -47.74 9.80 16.86
CA VAL A 625 -48.44 8.55 17.18
C VAL A 625 -49.63 8.35 16.25
N ALA A 626 -49.79 7.11 15.78
CA ALA A 626 -50.87 6.70 14.90
C ALA A 626 -52.24 6.79 15.58
N GLY A 627 -53.22 7.33 14.87
CA GLY A 627 -54.63 7.33 15.27
C GLY A 627 -55.14 8.61 15.93
N ASP A 628 -54.35 9.26 16.79
CA ASP A 628 -54.71 10.54 17.43
C ASP A 628 -53.82 11.73 17.03
N GLY A 629 -52.68 11.46 16.38
CA GLY A 629 -51.75 12.47 15.89
C GLY A 629 -50.97 13.19 17.00
N GLN A 630 -50.97 12.69 18.24
CA GLN A 630 -50.15 13.26 19.32
C GLN A 630 -48.67 13.15 18.99
N THR A 631 -47.91 14.17 19.39
CA THR A 631 -46.48 14.24 19.16
C THR A 631 -45.72 14.21 20.48
N PHE A 632 -44.75 13.31 20.60
CA PHE A 632 -43.87 13.21 21.76
C PHE A 632 -42.43 13.53 21.35
N HIS A 633 -41.67 14.14 22.25
CA HIS A 633 -40.25 14.39 22.04
C HIS A 633 -39.42 13.82 23.19
N SER A 634 -38.23 13.36 22.86
CA SER A 634 -37.21 12.90 23.80
C SER A 634 -35.86 13.39 23.33
N GLY A 635 -34.93 13.65 24.25
CA GLY A 635 -33.59 14.07 23.86
C GLY A 635 -32.54 13.73 24.90
N THR A 636 -31.32 13.54 24.41
CA THR A 636 -30.15 13.22 25.21
C THR A 636 -28.96 14.03 24.71
N GLN A 637 -28.08 14.41 25.64
CA GLN A 637 -26.86 15.13 25.34
C GLN A 637 -25.64 14.29 25.72
N SER A 638 -24.65 14.27 24.84
CA SER A 638 -23.32 13.73 25.10
C SER A 638 -22.31 14.85 25.33
N ILE A 639 -21.34 14.59 26.21
CA ILE A 639 -20.16 15.45 26.42
C ILE A 639 -19.04 15.17 25.40
N GLY A 640 -19.30 14.30 24.43
CA GLY A 640 -18.34 13.78 23.46
C GLY A 640 -17.82 12.40 23.86
N PHE A 641 -17.22 11.71 22.90
CA PHE A 641 -16.69 10.36 23.06
C PHE A 641 -15.21 10.30 22.65
N GLU A 642 -14.46 9.36 23.21
CA GLU A 642 -13.06 9.09 22.81
C GLU A 642 -12.96 8.26 21.52
N LYS A 643 -14.06 7.61 21.14
CA LYS A 643 -14.24 6.77 19.95
C LYS A 643 -15.70 6.83 19.53
N ASN A 644 -16.05 6.31 18.36
CA ASN A 644 -17.45 6.22 17.97
C ASN A 644 -18.24 5.37 18.98
N ASP A 645 -19.38 5.89 19.45
CA ASP A 645 -20.21 5.22 20.46
C ASP A 645 -21.69 5.57 20.29
N TRP A 646 -22.55 4.80 20.95
CA TRP A 646 -24.00 4.92 20.84
C TRP A 646 -24.54 6.05 21.73
N LEU A 647 -25.30 6.95 21.12
CA LEU A 647 -26.11 7.95 21.81
C LEU A 647 -27.59 7.55 21.74
N GLU A 648 -28.18 7.28 22.89
CA GLU A 648 -29.53 6.69 23.00
C GLU A 648 -30.52 7.70 23.58
N THR A 649 -31.79 7.62 23.17
CA THR A 649 -32.88 8.39 23.77
C THR A 649 -34.15 7.55 23.84
N TYR A 650 -34.92 7.70 24.92
CA TYR A 650 -36.10 6.88 25.20
C TYR A 650 -37.34 7.75 25.40
N PHE A 651 -38.49 7.27 24.92
CA PHE A 651 -39.78 7.86 25.22
C PHE A 651 -40.34 7.30 26.53
N ALA A 652 -41.36 7.96 27.09
CA ALA A 652 -41.96 7.57 28.36
C ALA A 652 -42.67 6.19 28.31
N GLY A 653 -42.98 5.70 27.12
CA GLY A 653 -43.61 4.42 26.85
C GLY A 653 -43.28 3.90 25.45
N SER A 654 -43.92 2.79 25.08
CA SER A 654 -43.91 2.28 23.70
C SER A 654 -45.10 2.84 22.94
N TYR A 655 -44.88 3.31 21.71
CA TYR A 655 -45.90 3.95 20.88
C TYR A 655 -45.91 3.38 19.47
N MET A 656 -47.08 3.36 18.83
CA MET A 656 -47.20 3.09 17.40
C MET A 656 -46.96 4.39 16.62
N VAL A 657 -45.84 4.47 15.91
CA VAL A 657 -45.33 5.71 15.29
C VAL A 657 -45.59 5.72 13.79
N GLU A 658 -46.23 6.79 13.29
CA GLU A 658 -46.41 7.05 11.85
C GLU A 658 -45.35 8.00 11.26
N GLU A 659 -44.74 8.85 12.09
CA GLU A 659 -43.68 9.76 11.69
C GLU A 659 -42.62 9.85 12.79
N LEU A 660 -41.35 9.72 12.42
CA LEU A 660 -40.19 9.92 13.29
C LEU A 660 -39.31 11.03 12.72
N LYS A 661 -38.97 12.02 13.54
CA LYS A 661 -38.01 13.07 13.20
C LYS A 661 -36.83 13.02 14.17
N ILE A 662 -35.65 12.81 13.61
CA ILE A 662 -34.37 12.78 14.29
C ILE A 662 -33.66 14.10 14.00
N SER A 663 -33.12 14.73 15.03
CA SER A 663 -32.34 15.95 14.94
C SER A 663 -31.08 15.77 15.77
N LEU A 664 -29.93 15.69 15.11
CA LEU A 664 -28.63 15.57 15.77
C LEU A 664 -27.88 16.89 15.59
N ARG A 665 -27.56 17.54 16.71
CA ARG A 665 -26.83 18.81 16.74
C ARG A 665 -25.44 18.61 17.34
N GLU A 666 -24.39 18.96 16.62
CA GLU A 666 -23.07 19.08 17.24
C GLU A 666 -23.04 20.36 18.09
N ASN A 667 -22.62 20.23 19.35
CA ASN A 667 -22.64 21.27 20.36
C ASN A 667 -21.23 21.82 20.63
N THR A 668 -20.57 22.28 19.56
CA THR A 668 -19.25 22.91 19.58
C THR A 668 -19.34 24.36 19.07
N ASN A 669 -18.22 25.08 19.07
CA ASN A 669 -18.13 26.42 18.47
C ASN A 669 -18.03 26.37 16.92
N ASN A 670 -18.14 25.20 16.30
CA ASN A 670 -18.12 25.07 14.85
C ASN A 670 -19.46 25.55 14.27
N PRO A 671 -19.49 26.60 13.44
CA PRO A 671 -20.74 27.12 12.87
C PRO A 671 -21.35 26.19 11.81
N GLN A 672 -20.56 25.31 11.18
CA GLN A 672 -20.99 24.38 10.14
C GLN A 672 -20.30 23.01 10.32
N PRO A 673 -20.66 22.25 11.36
CA PRO A 673 -20.07 20.95 11.60
C PRO A 673 -20.56 19.92 10.59
N HIS A 674 -19.62 19.11 10.10
CA HIS A 674 -19.94 17.90 9.38
C HIS A 674 -20.35 16.81 10.38
N ILE A 675 -21.65 16.64 10.57
CA ILE A 675 -22.20 15.67 11.53
C ILE A 675 -22.16 14.28 10.89
N HIS A 676 -21.51 13.33 11.56
CA HIS A 676 -21.36 11.96 11.09
C HIS A 676 -22.28 11.01 11.88
N ILE A 677 -23.02 10.16 11.16
CA ILE A 677 -23.83 9.07 11.74
C ILE A 677 -23.42 7.78 11.02
N TRP A 678 -23.00 6.78 11.78
CA TRP A 678 -22.63 5.47 11.24
C TRP A 678 -23.84 4.53 11.17
N GLU A 679 -24.72 4.57 12.17
CA GLU A 679 -25.86 3.66 12.25
C GLU A 679 -26.98 4.31 13.08
N ILE A 680 -28.23 3.99 12.75
CA ILE A 680 -29.44 4.38 13.46
C ILE A 680 -30.26 3.13 13.71
N GLU A 681 -30.50 2.83 14.98
CA GLU A 681 -31.36 1.72 15.36
C GLU A 681 -32.58 2.21 16.15
N ILE A 682 -33.74 1.68 15.79
CA ILE A 682 -34.98 1.86 16.51
C ILE A 682 -35.02 0.85 17.66
N ILE A 683 -35.36 1.32 18.86
CA ILE A 683 -35.51 0.49 20.04
C ILE A 683 -37.01 0.21 20.20
N GLU A 684 -37.40 -1.05 20.01
CA GLU A 684 -38.77 -1.56 20.23
C GLU A 684 -39.08 -1.75 21.71
#